data_AF-A0A4Z2EPQ9-F1
#
_entry.id   AF-A0A4Z2EPQ9-F1
#
_cell.length_a   1.000
_cell.length_b   1.000
_cell.length_c   1.000
_cell.angle_alpha   90.00
_cell.angle_beta   90.00
_cell.angle_gamma   90.00
#
_symmetry.space_group_name_H-M   'P 1'
#
loop_
_entity.id
_entity.type
_entity.pdbx_description
1 polymer ?
#
loop_
_entity_poly.entity_id
_entity_poly.type
_entity_poly.pdbx_seq_one_letter_code
_entity_poly.pdbx_strand_id
1 'polypeptide(L)'
;MSPSLLIQDQLSKALSLSSCVEVYQPWSHQSLVEVAARCLRTRSQLHKDTAGSAAGLAAAMAWIHQSACRHAAVLLGARPFSPQTFMQLMDNFDYLSSHLQNQQQSRAARVGGALSRWAELSSAAERCRHASRRLQEASCEAQQVGAWSRDSPLRSEPHGVLLQRHQELLQAAAGQRRQLEEAERRCVEQEQELRLLEKQSAPAQVGALFTAGLGVLRCLSPSALEEVRRYREPPQGVVEVTDAVCLLFRRPPGWASARRLLGREDFLQELRFFHRRAVTPERLRRLRRLVLGPPLAPEAALGASRAGGSLCRWVRSVARRPGPPPPEEQPGVLLLEARGRLRLAELRREDARRRLRDVLLRLQLLPRQREEEEKQLQEEERRDREAAAAAERLEPHVRGWRAEAEEAELDADTLRGDALTLAAIVSYLGPFGPEARARLLGRWSELFETGSVDPDPEDPRAALFSRCEATPPCEATPPQRPVGFPIPVARRLQRPLRRALGVRWDAPLATLVTELLLWSCGGGPCAQRRPLLVDTQQHLDRRSPSGLLTGTHPTGEEAELQRETACQLVLRADDPELLEQLDQAAERGLRVLVTHLERLGPSPALVARPASGLVLSTSLPVPLLHGALPPALLSRVSVVDLSLGLQDLQELLLLQLLRAQSGELLARHLRLQRDERLLPERRASAEEALLDAVLRSDSSAPQDAALSACRAADGVRRAARRRHETRLAAPRQLAKLAASFYGALLDVARLSPAYFFPHRGFAAAVSGAPVGPDAAEATNRLAARLLARYGPGLARSHVAVLELLLAAALLRHRGLCSETERAALLGGLGGLSPPGAARPGAAPPGWIPAAVRPQLLVLEEVPGFRGLVASLSRSPAQWQQYLRLPSCGAAGPVPCRSHAHLSLLQRALLWRTLLPGCLGGLAEAVAAYPRPPPRGPHATAPRALWRYVGQHQGPVILIVPRHTGGGTGAQPLHLINALARCAGETPTVEVVPVGAPCDPELVLMQLNGAVLEGRWLVLQLSERPDGEAAARLTQLLACSRGLGPVTSRGLGHVTSRGLGPVTSRGLGHVTSRGLGPVTSRGLGPVTSRGLGPVTSRGLGHVTSS
;
A
#
# COMPACT_ATOMS: atom_id res chain seq x y z
N MET A 1 -21.28 -56.94 -5.64
CA MET A 1 -19.87 -57.39 -5.68
C MET A 1 -19.02 -56.17 -6.01
N SER A 2 -17.80 -56.08 -5.49
CA SER A 2 -16.92 -54.93 -5.73
C SER A 2 -16.36 -54.94 -7.16
N PRO A 3 -16.21 -53.79 -7.83
CA PRO A 3 -15.70 -53.74 -9.20
C PRO A 3 -14.27 -54.28 -9.34
N SER A 4 -13.49 -54.28 -8.25
CA SER A 4 -12.16 -54.88 -8.18
C SER A 4 -12.13 -56.35 -8.58
N LEU A 5 -13.10 -57.17 -8.13
CA LEU A 5 -13.15 -58.61 -8.46
C LEU A 5 -13.42 -58.85 -9.95
N LEU A 6 -14.30 -58.05 -10.54
CA LEU A 6 -14.68 -58.17 -11.95
C LEU A 6 -13.52 -57.72 -12.88
N ILE A 7 -12.75 -56.72 -12.45
CA ILE A 7 -11.50 -56.32 -13.11
C ILE A 7 -10.43 -57.42 -12.98
N GLN A 8 -10.32 -58.06 -11.81
CA GLN A 8 -9.32 -59.08 -11.51
C GLN A 8 -9.51 -60.37 -12.34
N ASP A 9 -10.76 -60.78 -12.60
CA ASP A 9 -11.10 -61.93 -13.46
C ASP A 9 -10.94 -61.65 -14.97
N GLN A 10 -11.04 -60.38 -15.38
CA GLN A 10 -10.74 -59.95 -16.75
C GLN A 10 -9.22 -59.83 -16.97
N LEU A 11 -8.50 -59.31 -15.97
CA LEU A 11 -7.04 -59.29 -15.97
C LEU A 11 -6.44 -60.69 -15.99
N SER A 12 -6.90 -61.63 -15.15
CA SER A 12 -6.36 -63.00 -15.14
C SER A 12 -6.49 -63.67 -16.51
N LYS A 13 -7.62 -63.50 -17.19
CA LYS A 13 -7.84 -63.96 -18.57
C LYS A 13 -6.94 -63.26 -19.58
N ALA A 14 -6.83 -61.93 -19.55
CA ALA A 14 -5.95 -61.19 -20.46
C ALA A 14 -4.48 -61.61 -20.28
N LEU A 15 -4.01 -61.71 -19.03
CA LEU A 15 -2.66 -62.14 -18.68
C LEU A 15 -2.36 -63.58 -19.13
N SER A 16 -3.35 -64.47 -19.13
CA SER A 16 -3.22 -65.84 -19.66
C SER A 16 -3.14 -65.94 -21.19
N LEU A 17 -3.39 -64.85 -21.91
CA LEU A 17 -3.40 -64.78 -23.39
C LEU A 17 -2.25 -63.90 -23.95
N SER A 18 -1.51 -63.19 -23.10
CA SER A 18 -0.42 -62.29 -23.49
C SER A 18 0.96 -62.82 -23.08
N SER A 19 1.89 -62.93 -24.02
CA SER A 19 3.26 -63.41 -23.75
C SER A 19 4.16 -62.40 -23.03
N CYS A 20 3.82 -61.11 -23.06
CA CYS A 20 4.55 -60.04 -22.38
C CYS A 20 3.58 -59.10 -21.66
N VAL A 21 3.95 -58.64 -20.46
CA VAL A 21 3.11 -57.80 -19.59
C VAL A 21 3.99 -56.71 -18.96
N GLU A 22 3.78 -55.46 -19.36
CA GLU A 22 4.47 -54.31 -18.76
C GLU A 22 3.69 -53.75 -17.57
N VAL A 23 4.31 -53.72 -16.38
CA VAL A 23 3.69 -53.19 -15.16
C VAL A 23 4.33 -51.86 -14.80
N TYR A 24 3.63 -50.77 -15.13
CA TYR A 24 4.08 -49.40 -14.87
C TYR A 24 4.00 -49.06 -13.38
N GLN A 25 5.15 -49.07 -12.70
CA GLN A 25 5.27 -48.75 -11.28
C GLN A 25 5.34 -47.22 -11.03
N PRO A 26 4.89 -46.73 -9.87
CA PRO A 26 5.11 -45.33 -9.47
C PRO A 26 6.61 -45.03 -9.32
N TRP A 27 7.01 -43.79 -9.64
CA TRP A 27 8.43 -43.41 -9.67
C TRP A 27 9.09 -43.48 -8.28
N SER A 28 10.31 -44.03 -8.24
CA SER A 28 11.12 -44.11 -7.02
C SER A 28 11.60 -42.72 -6.55
N HIS A 29 12.11 -42.62 -5.32
CA HIS A 29 12.71 -41.38 -4.82
C HIS A 29 13.87 -40.92 -5.72
N GLN A 30 14.79 -41.83 -6.03
CA GLN A 30 15.93 -41.55 -6.92
C GLN A 30 15.48 -41.08 -8.30
N SER A 31 14.49 -41.75 -8.91
CA SER A 31 13.93 -41.36 -10.22
C SER A 31 13.29 -39.96 -10.19
N LEU A 32 12.59 -39.60 -9.11
CA LEU A 32 12.03 -38.26 -8.91
C LEU A 32 13.15 -37.21 -8.82
N VAL A 33 14.21 -37.49 -8.06
CA VAL A 33 15.39 -36.60 -7.92
C VAL A 33 16.13 -36.43 -9.25
N GLU A 34 16.34 -37.51 -10.00
CA GLU A 34 17.02 -37.46 -11.30
C GLU A 34 16.25 -36.64 -12.35
N VAL A 35 14.93 -36.82 -12.44
CA VAL A 35 14.09 -36.04 -13.36
C VAL A 35 14.07 -34.57 -12.95
N ALA A 36 13.90 -34.25 -11.65
CA ALA A 36 13.95 -32.88 -11.15
C ALA A 36 15.33 -32.23 -11.41
N ALA A 37 16.42 -32.92 -11.11
CA ALA A 37 17.78 -32.43 -11.35
C ALA A 37 18.06 -32.22 -12.85
N ARG A 38 17.51 -33.07 -13.74
CA ARG A 38 17.59 -32.88 -15.19
C ARG A 38 16.82 -31.64 -15.64
N CYS A 39 15.56 -31.49 -15.21
CA CYS A 39 14.73 -30.35 -15.59
C CYS A 39 15.30 -29.02 -15.09
N LEU A 40 15.79 -28.96 -13.85
CA LEU A 40 16.48 -27.78 -13.31
C LEU A 40 17.70 -27.39 -14.16
N ARG A 41 18.53 -28.35 -14.58
CA ARG A 41 19.69 -28.09 -15.47
C ARG A 41 19.30 -27.61 -16.87
N THR A 42 18.19 -28.11 -17.43
CA THR A 42 17.76 -27.78 -18.80
C THR A 42 17.01 -26.44 -18.90
N ARG A 43 16.28 -26.05 -17.86
CA ARG A 43 15.37 -24.89 -17.90
C ARG A 43 15.92 -23.61 -17.30
N SER A 44 16.81 -23.71 -16.31
CA SER A 44 17.26 -22.53 -15.56
C SER A 44 18.46 -21.84 -16.20
N GLN A 45 18.43 -20.50 -16.21
CA GLN A 45 19.64 -19.67 -16.38
C GLN A 45 20.41 -19.58 -15.05
N LEU A 46 20.59 -20.70 -14.33
CA LEU A 46 21.30 -20.73 -13.06
C LEU A 46 22.75 -20.25 -13.29
N HIS A 47 23.06 -19.07 -12.76
CA HIS A 47 24.45 -18.60 -12.71
C HIS A 47 25.29 -19.61 -11.91
N LYS A 48 26.57 -19.74 -12.30
CA LYS A 48 27.36 -20.97 -12.18
C LYS A 48 27.65 -21.46 -10.76
N ASP A 49 27.33 -20.67 -9.74
CA ASP A 49 28.09 -20.65 -8.49
C ASP A 49 27.47 -21.48 -7.34
N THR A 50 26.34 -22.17 -7.56
CA THR A 50 25.68 -22.99 -6.51
C THR A 50 25.21 -24.37 -6.98
N ALA A 51 26.14 -25.20 -7.48
CA ALA A 51 25.86 -26.60 -7.87
C ALA A 51 25.18 -27.44 -6.77
N GLY A 52 25.52 -27.20 -5.49
CA GLY A 52 24.87 -27.87 -4.35
C GLY A 52 23.40 -27.48 -4.14
N SER A 53 23.00 -26.25 -4.48
CA SER A 53 21.61 -25.77 -4.30
C SER A 53 20.63 -26.54 -5.19
N ALA A 54 21.03 -26.87 -6.43
CA ALA A 54 20.20 -27.62 -7.36
C ALA A 54 19.96 -29.09 -6.90
N ALA A 55 20.94 -29.71 -6.24
CA ALA A 55 20.80 -31.05 -5.69
C ALA A 55 19.79 -31.08 -4.52
N GLY A 56 19.90 -30.12 -3.60
CA GLY A 56 18.93 -29.94 -2.51
C GLY A 56 17.51 -29.72 -3.02
N LEU A 57 17.33 -28.79 -3.97
CA LEU A 57 16.01 -28.50 -4.57
C LEU A 57 15.39 -29.73 -5.24
N ALA A 58 16.17 -30.54 -5.98
CA ALA A 58 15.69 -31.78 -6.57
C ALA A 58 15.27 -32.83 -5.52
N ALA A 59 16.06 -32.98 -4.45
CA ALA A 59 15.73 -33.85 -3.31
C ALA A 59 14.44 -33.39 -2.58
N ALA A 60 14.28 -32.08 -2.38
CA ALA A 60 13.09 -31.51 -1.77
C ALA A 60 11.84 -31.68 -2.65
N MET A 61 11.93 -31.47 -3.97
CA MET A 61 10.84 -31.74 -4.92
C MET A 61 10.35 -33.20 -4.82
N ALA A 62 11.26 -34.17 -4.78
CA ALA A 62 10.92 -35.59 -4.65
C ALA A 62 10.21 -35.90 -3.32
N TRP A 63 10.69 -35.36 -2.20
CA TRP A 63 10.06 -35.50 -0.88
C TRP A 63 8.68 -34.83 -0.78
N ILE A 64 8.51 -33.65 -1.39
CA ILE A 64 7.21 -32.96 -1.51
C ILE A 64 6.21 -33.85 -2.25
N HIS A 65 6.58 -34.43 -3.39
CA HIS A 65 5.73 -35.36 -4.14
C HIS A 65 5.35 -36.59 -3.31
N GLN A 66 6.33 -37.24 -2.66
CA GLN A 66 6.06 -38.46 -1.90
C GLN A 66 5.21 -38.21 -0.65
N SER A 67 5.50 -37.17 0.14
CA SER A 67 4.70 -36.80 1.32
C SER A 67 3.25 -36.48 0.92
N ALA A 68 3.03 -35.71 -0.15
CA ALA A 68 1.69 -35.44 -0.69
C ALA A 68 0.97 -36.73 -1.14
N CYS A 69 1.65 -37.61 -1.88
CA CYS A 69 1.09 -38.89 -2.33
C CYS A 69 0.68 -39.81 -1.18
N ARG A 70 1.49 -39.91 -0.11
CA ARG A 70 1.13 -40.70 1.09
C ARG A 70 -0.03 -40.06 1.85
N HIS A 71 0.00 -38.75 2.08
CA HIS A 71 -1.08 -38.03 2.75
C HIS A 71 -2.41 -38.11 1.98
N ALA A 72 -2.40 -38.08 0.65
CA ALA A 72 -3.61 -38.25 -0.16
C ALA A 72 -4.18 -39.67 -0.04
N ALA A 73 -3.34 -40.70 -0.10
CA ALA A 73 -3.77 -42.08 0.06
C ALA A 73 -4.45 -42.34 1.42
N VAL A 74 -3.93 -41.74 2.50
CA VAL A 74 -4.49 -41.88 3.86
C VAL A 74 -5.74 -41.00 4.08
N LEU A 75 -5.71 -39.72 3.67
CA LEU A 75 -6.76 -38.74 4.01
C LEU A 75 -7.94 -38.73 3.03
N LEU A 76 -7.73 -39.11 1.77
CA LEU A 76 -8.74 -39.04 0.70
C LEU A 76 -9.19 -40.42 0.21
N GLY A 77 -8.51 -41.50 0.61
CA GLY A 77 -8.76 -42.86 0.11
C GLY A 77 -8.46 -43.05 -1.38
N ALA A 78 -7.80 -42.08 -2.01
CA ALA A 78 -7.61 -41.98 -3.46
C ALA A 78 -6.17 -41.55 -3.80
N ARG A 79 -5.77 -41.75 -5.05
CA ARG A 79 -4.46 -41.32 -5.59
C ARG A 79 -4.66 -40.25 -6.67
N PRO A 80 -4.86 -38.97 -6.29
CA PRO A 80 -5.13 -37.88 -7.24
C PRO A 80 -3.87 -37.42 -8.00
N PHE A 81 -2.68 -37.68 -7.46
CA PHE A 81 -1.40 -37.22 -8.02
C PHE A 81 -0.77 -38.27 -8.94
N SER A 82 -0.06 -37.78 -9.94
CA SER A 82 0.58 -38.58 -10.99
C SER A 82 1.96 -38.00 -11.35
N PRO A 83 2.78 -38.68 -12.17
CA PRO A 83 3.99 -38.09 -12.71
C PRO A 83 3.76 -36.77 -13.47
N GLN A 84 2.59 -36.58 -14.08
CA GLN A 84 2.22 -35.29 -14.70
C GLN A 84 2.11 -34.17 -13.65
N THR A 85 1.62 -34.47 -12.44
CA THR A 85 1.59 -33.52 -11.30
C THR A 85 3.01 -33.16 -10.85
N PHE A 86 3.97 -34.08 -10.97
CA PHE A 86 5.38 -33.82 -10.69
C PHE A 86 6.04 -32.93 -11.75
N MET A 87 5.70 -33.10 -13.04
CA MET A 87 6.11 -32.15 -14.08
C MET A 87 5.49 -30.77 -13.87
N GLN A 88 4.21 -30.72 -13.47
CA GLN A 88 3.52 -29.47 -13.14
C GLN A 88 4.15 -28.75 -11.95
N LEU A 89 4.70 -29.45 -10.95
CA LEU A 89 5.50 -28.83 -9.88
C LEU A 89 6.69 -28.04 -10.45
N MET A 90 7.36 -28.57 -11.49
CA MET A 90 8.51 -27.92 -12.12
C MET A 90 8.07 -26.72 -12.96
N ASP A 91 7.05 -26.89 -13.81
CA ASP A 91 6.46 -25.80 -14.61
C ASP A 91 6.01 -24.62 -13.71
N ASN A 92 5.38 -24.95 -12.57
CA ASN A 92 4.94 -23.98 -11.58
C ASN A 92 6.12 -23.34 -10.82
N PHE A 93 7.18 -24.11 -10.51
CA PHE A 93 8.40 -23.61 -9.87
C PHE A 93 9.16 -22.62 -10.75
N ASP A 94 9.36 -22.97 -12.02
CA ASP A 94 10.07 -22.11 -12.98
C ASP A 94 9.32 -20.77 -13.13
N TYR A 95 8.00 -20.83 -13.35
CA TYR A 95 7.14 -19.65 -13.45
C TYR A 95 7.13 -18.80 -12.17
N LEU A 96 6.92 -19.41 -10.99
CA LEU A 96 6.86 -18.68 -9.73
C LEU A 96 8.21 -18.07 -9.35
N SER A 97 9.33 -18.73 -9.69
CA SER A 97 10.68 -18.17 -9.50
C SER A 97 10.84 -16.88 -10.30
N SER A 98 10.54 -16.90 -11.61
CA SER A 98 10.62 -15.70 -12.45
C SER A 98 9.62 -14.61 -12.05
N HIS A 99 8.39 -14.98 -11.65
CA HIS A 99 7.37 -14.04 -11.20
C HIS A 99 7.79 -13.28 -9.94
N LEU A 100 8.27 -14.01 -8.92
CA LEU A 100 8.80 -13.42 -7.69
C LEU A 100 10.05 -12.57 -7.95
N GLN A 101 10.95 -13.04 -8.81
CA GLN A 101 12.18 -12.32 -9.15
C GLN A 101 11.87 -10.99 -9.83
N ASN A 102 10.97 -10.99 -10.82
CA ASN A 102 10.55 -9.78 -11.52
C ASN A 102 9.85 -8.79 -10.57
N GLN A 103 8.95 -9.27 -9.71
CA GLN A 103 8.31 -8.44 -8.69
C GLN A 103 9.35 -7.83 -7.73
N GLN A 104 10.26 -8.63 -7.19
CA GLN A 104 11.29 -8.21 -6.25
C GLN A 104 12.22 -7.18 -6.87
N GLN A 105 12.71 -7.41 -8.10
CA GLN A 105 13.54 -6.46 -8.83
C GLN A 105 12.80 -5.14 -9.10
N SER A 106 11.56 -5.18 -9.59
CA SER A 106 10.76 -3.95 -9.81
C SER A 106 10.45 -3.20 -8.52
N ARG A 107 10.32 -3.92 -7.40
CA ARG A 107 10.06 -3.33 -6.09
C ARG A 107 11.31 -2.69 -5.51
N ALA A 108 12.43 -3.42 -5.50
CA ALA A 108 13.73 -2.94 -5.05
C ALA A 108 14.19 -1.72 -5.86
N ALA A 109 13.98 -1.71 -7.18
CA ALA A 109 14.28 -0.55 -8.01
C ALA A 109 13.46 0.70 -7.62
N ARG A 110 12.16 0.57 -7.33
CA ARG A 110 11.31 1.70 -6.88
C ARG A 110 11.65 2.16 -5.46
N VAL A 111 11.89 1.24 -4.54
CA VAL A 111 12.28 1.54 -3.15
C VAL A 111 13.67 2.18 -3.10
N GLY A 112 14.65 1.59 -3.78
CA GLY A 112 16.00 2.14 -3.91
C GLY A 112 16.01 3.52 -4.59
N GLY A 113 15.24 3.70 -5.66
CA GLY A 113 15.04 5.01 -6.28
C GLY A 113 14.52 6.06 -5.30
N ALA A 114 13.50 5.73 -4.50
CA ALA A 114 12.95 6.65 -3.50
C ALA A 114 13.93 6.93 -2.33
N LEU A 115 14.78 5.96 -1.95
CA LEU A 115 15.84 6.16 -0.96
C LEU A 115 16.95 7.08 -1.48
N SER A 116 17.41 6.91 -2.73
CA SER A 116 18.36 7.83 -3.38
C SER A 116 17.79 9.25 -3.46
N ARG A 117 16.52 9.38 -3.86
CA ARG A 117 15.80 10.66 -3.95
C ARG A 117 15.63 11.35 -2.58
N TRP A 118 15.42 10.57 -1.52
CA TRP A 118 15.46 11.11 -0.16
C TRP A 118 16.87 11.53 0.26
N ALA A 119 17.93 10.81 -0.13
CA ALA A 119 19.31 11.22 0.13
C ALA A 119 19.70 12.50 -0.63
N GLU A 120 19.21 12.69 -1.86
CA GLU A 120 19.32 13.94 -2.62
C GLU A 120 18.65 15.10 -1.86
N LEU A 121 17.42 14.91 -1.37
CA LEU A 121 16.69 15.91 -0.57
C LEU A 121 17.35 16.21 0.78
N SER A 122 17.80 15.20 1.52
CA SER A 122 18.50 15.38 2.80
C SER A 122 19.83 16.11 2.62
N SER A 123 20.61 15.73 1.60
CA SER A 123 21.84 16.44 1.29
C SER A 123 21.59 17.86 0.75
N ALA A 124 20.44 18.12 0.11
CA ALA A 124 20.03 19.47 -0.26
C ALA A 124 19.68 20.32 0.98
N ALA A 125 18.93 19.76 1.94
CA ALA A 125 18.67 20.41 3.22
C ALA A 125 19.97 20.69 3.99
N GLU A 126 20.93 19.75 3.99
CA GLU A 126 22.26 19.97 4.58
C GLU A 126 23.05 21.06 3.86
N ARG A 127 23.02 21.12 2.52
CA ARG A 127 23.61 22.23 1.75
C ARG A 127 22.98 23.58 2.10
N CYS A 128 21.65 23.67 2.23
CA CYS A 128 20.96 24.88 2.69
C CYS A 128 21.33 25.24 4.13
N ARG A 129 21.40 24.28 5.07
CA ARG A 129 21.91 24.50 6.43
C ARG A 129 23.33 25.05 6.44
N HIS A 130 24.23 24.49 5.64
CA HIS A 130 25.60 24.97 5.53
C HIS A 130 25.69 26.35 4.84
N ALA A 131 24.85 26.66 3.85
CA ALA A 131 24.77 27.98 3.23
C ALA A 131 24.24 29.04 4.21
N SER A 132 23.08 28.77 4.83
CA SER A 132 22.47 29.63 5.85
C SER A 132 23.40 29.84 7.04
N ARG A 133 24.05 28.77 7.55
CA ARG A 133 25.04 28.89 8.62
C ARG A 133 26.24 29.73 8.18
N ARG A 134 26.80 29.56 6.98
CA ARG A 134 27.93 30.38 6.51
C ARG A 134 27.56 31.86 6.34
N LEU A 135 26.35 32.17 5.87
CA LEU A 135 25.85 33.55 5.80
C LEU A 135 25.66 34.14 7.20
N GLN A 136 25.11 33.35 8.13
CA GLN A 136 24.93 33.74 9.52
C GLN A 136 26.27 33.88 10.26
N GLU A 137 27.26 33.03 9.99
CA GLU A 137 28.63 33.10 10.51
C GLU A 137 29.34 34.34 9.96
N ALA A 138 29.28 34.63 8.65
CA ALA A 138 29.87 35.84 8.08
C ALA A 138 29.22 37.13 8.65
N SER A 139 27.89 37.14 8.81
CA SER A 139 27.17 38.23 9.48
C SER A 139 27.53 38.34 10.97
N CYS A 140 27.72 37.22 11.66
CA CYS A 140 28.18 37.18 13.04
C CYS A 140 29.65 37.60 13.18
N GLU A 141 30.58 37.23 12.29
CA GLU A 141 31.97 37.68 12.32
C GLU A 141 32.07 39.18 12.11
N ALA A 142 31.29 39.72 11.17
CA ALA A 142 31.15 41.17 10.96
C ALA A 142 30.62 41.93 12.20
N GLN A 143 30.06 41.22 13.20
CA GLN A 143 29.64 41.74 14.50
C GLN A 143 30.63 41.37 15.64
N GLN A 144 31.20 40.15 15.63
CA GLN A 144 32.03 39.56 16.69
C GLN A 144 33.50 39.99 16.66
N VAL A 145 34.00 40.57 15.56
CA VAL A 145 35.29 41.28 15.60
C VAL A 145 35.27 42.44 16.62
N GLY A 146 34.09 42.90 17.06
CA GLY A 146 33.92 43.79 18.21
C GLY A 146 33.99 43.14 19.61
N ALA A 147 34.16 41.82 19.74
CA ALA A 147 33.96 41.09 21.01
C ALA A 147 35.25 40.54 21.69
N TRP A 148 36.40 40.62 21.00
CA TRP A 148 37.70 40.10 21.47
C TRP A 148 38.50 41.06 22.36
N SER A 149 38.10 42.33 22.47
CA SER A 149 38.72 43.28 23.40
C SER A 149 37.92 43.33 24.70
N ARG A 150 38.28 42.47 25.67
CA ARG A 150 37.56 42.36 26.96
C ARG A 150 38.45 42.57 28.20
N ASP A 151 39.76 42.44 28.05
CA ASP A 151 40.72 42.36 29.17
C ASP A 151 41.61 43.62 29.31
N SER A 152 41.08 44.81 29.02
CA SER A 152 41.79 46.09 29.23
C SER A 152 40.84 47.20 29.72
N PRO A 153 40.90 47.60 31.00
CA PRO A 153 39.91 48.51 31.60
C PRO A 153 40.43 49.95 31.77
N LEU A 154 40.30 50.81 30.76
CA LEU A 154 40.40 52.29 30.96
C LEU A 154 39.75 53.11 29.80
N ARG A 155 38.57 53.69 30.10
CA ARG A 155 37.86 54.80 29.42
C ARG A 155 37.19 54.56 28.04
N SER A 156 35.85 54.67 28.09
CA SER A 156 34.90 55.24 27.10
C SER A 156 34.59 54.55 25.75
N GLU A 157 33.28 54.42 25.50
CA GLU A 157 32.57 54.29 24.21
C GLU A 157 32.87 53.12 23.25
N PRO A 158 32.17 51.98 23.39
CA PRO A 158 32.11 50.93 22.36
C PRO A 158 31.04 51.26 21.30
N HIS A 159 31.47 51.70 20.10
CA HIS A 159 30.64 51.73 18.89
C HIS A 159 31.37 50.97 17.78
N GLY A 160 31.08 49.66 17.67
CA GLY A 160 31.95 48.69 17.01
C GLY A 160 32.08 48.79 15.49
N VAL A 161 33.23 48.32 14.98
CA VAL A 161 33.78 48.28 13.60
C VAL A 161 32.85 48.61 12.42
N LEU A 162 31.63 48.08 12.29
CA LEU A 162 30.73 48.45 11.18
C LEU A 162 29.96 49.75 11.42
N LEU A 163 29.51 49.99 12.66
CA LEU A 163 29.00 51.30 13.09
C LEU A 163 30.15 52.32 13.15
N GLN A 164 31.33 51.87 13.57
CA GLN A 164 32.59 52.64 13.49
C GLN A 164 32.90 53.01 12.04
N ARG A 165 32.88 52.08 11.07
CA ARG A 165 33.16 52.35 9.66
C ARG A 165 32.10 53.23 8.99
N HIS A 166 30.85 53.17 9.46
CA HIS A 166 29.82 54.13 9.10
C HIS A 166 30.13 55.52 9.69
N GLN A 167 30.53 55.61 10.97
CA GLN A 167 31.01 56.84 11.60
C GLN A 167 32.28 57.39 10.94
N GLU A 168 33.25 56.56 10.55
CA GLU A 168 34.48 56.93 9.83
C GLU A 168 34.16 57.48 8.45
N LEU A 169 33.20 56.88 7.74
CA LEU A 169 32.72 57.43 6.46
C LEU A 169 31.93 58.73 6.64
N LEU A 170 31.16 58.88 7.73
CA LEU A 170 30.50 60.15 8.09
C LEU A 170 31.50 61.25 8.51
N GLN A 171 32.53 60.89 9.30
CA GLN A 171 33.62 61.76 9.72
C GLN A 171 34.51 62.13 8.52
N ALA A 172 34.78 61.19 7.62
CA ALA A 172 35.46 61.45 6.36
C ALA A 172 34.62 62.36 5.46
N ALA A 173 33.30 62.17 5.37
CA ALA A 173 32.43 63.10 4.65
C ALA A 173 32.44 64.50 5.27
N ALA A 174 32.44 64.62 6.60
CA ALA A 174 32.57 65.90 7.30
C ALA A 174 33.96 66.54 7.08
N GLY A 175 35.03 65.74 7.08
CA GLY A 175 36.40 66.19 6.80
C GLY A 175 36.57 66.64 5.34
N GLN A 176 36.03 65.90 4.37
CA GLN A 176 36.02 66.28 2.96
C GLN A 176 35.14 67.51 2.69
N ARG A 177 34.05 67.73 3.46
CA ARG A 177 33.30 69.00 3.45
C ARG A 177 34.15 70.17 3.94
N ARG A 178 34.83 70.04 5.08
CA ARG A 178 35.75 71.10 5.58
C ARG A 178 36.88 71.40 4.59
N GLN A 179 37.52 70.37 4.03
CA GLN A 179 38.56 70.53 3.00
C GLN A 179 38.02 71.20 1.72
N LEU A 180 36.75 70.96 1.36
CA LEU A 180 36.08 71.65 0.27
C LEU A 180 35.82 73.13 0.61
N GLU A 181 35.27 73.43 1.79
CA GLU A 181 35.04 74.80 2.26
C GLU A 181 36.35 75.61 2.35
N GLU A 182 37.43 75.00 2.82
CA GLU A 182 38.77 75.59 2.83
C GLU A 182 39.34 75.82 1.42
N ALA A 183 39.16 74.86 0.50
CA ALA A 183 39.57 75.02 -0.89
C ALA A 183 38.76 76.12 -1.61
N GLU A 184 37.47 76.25 -1.31
CA GLU A 184 36.60 77.31 -1.85
C GLU A 184 36.98 78.68 -1.30
N ARG A 185 37.27 78.82 0.00
CA ARG A 185 37.83 80.05 0.59
C ARG A 185 39.15 80.43 -0.07
N ARG A 186 40.08 79.47 -0.23
CA ARG A 186 41.38 79.72 -0.90
C ARG A 186 41.24 80.10 -2.37
N CYS A 187 40.23 79.61 -3.09
CA CYS A 187 39.92 80.12 -4.43
C CYS A 187 39.54 81.60 -4.36
N VAL A 188 38.61 81.96 -3.45
CA VAL A 188 38.13 83.35 -3.28
C VAL A 188 39.25 84.29 -2.82
N GLU A 189 40.14 83.84 -1.93
CA GLU A 189 41.34 84.57 -1.50
C GLU A 189 42.29 84.84 -2.67
N GLN A 190 42.64 83.81 -3.46
CA GLN A 190 43.53 83.98 -4.62
C GLN A 190 42.88 84.78 -5.76
N GLU A 191 41.56 84.71 -5.94
CA GLU A 191 40.82 85.63 -6.80
C GLU A 191 40.92 87.08 -6.32
N GLN A 192 40.82 87.32 -5.01
CA GLN A 192 40.91 88.67 -4.43
C GLN A 192 42.34 89.23 -4.52
N GLU A 193 43.37 88.44 -4.20
CA GLU A 193 44.78 88.83 -4.40
C GLU A 193 45.06 89.18 -5.86
N LEU A 194 44.62 88.34 -6.82
CA LEU A 194 44.75 88.62 -8.24
C LEU A 194 44.06 89.95 -8.63
N ARG A 195 42.82 90.18 -8.18
CA ARG A 195 42.07 91.43 -8.43
C ARG A 195 42.70 92.66 -7.75
N LEU A 196 43.54 92.50 -6.73
CA LEU A 196 44.30 93.58 -6.09
C LEU A 196 45.61 93.86 -6.83
N LEU A 197 46.36 92.82 -7.20
CA LEU A 197 47.58 92.93 -8.00
C LEU A 197 47.30 93.52 -9.40
N GLU A 198 46.20 93.13 -10.04
CA GLU A 198 45.74 93.71 -11.31
C GLU A 198 45.38 95.21 -11.20
N LYS A 199 45.01 95.71 -10.02
CA LYS A 199 44.79 97.15 -9.76
C LYS A 199 46.10 97.88 -9.48
N GLN A 200 47.05 97.24 -8.79
CA GLN A 200 48.32 97.85 -8.38
C GLN A 200 49.34 97.94 -9.53
N SER A 201 49.32 97.00 -10.49
CA SER A 201 50.31 96.95 -11.58
C SER A 201 50.11 97.95 -12.73
N ALA A 202 49.25 98.96 -12.57
CA ALA A 202 48.90 99.93 -13.61
C ALA A 202 49.73 101.24 -13.51
N PRO A 203 50.61 101.58 -14.49
CA PRO A 203 51.45 102.78 -14.44
C PRO A 203 50.65 104.06 -14.75
N ALA A 204 50.01 104.62 -13.74
CA ALA A 204 48.90 105.59 -13.86
C ALA A 204 49.20 106.89 -14.65
N GLN A 205 50.43 107.44 -14.62
CA GLN A 205 50.69 108.80 -15.09
C GLN A 205 51.29 108.93 -16.51
N VAL A 206 52.14 107.99 -16.95
CA VAL A 206 52.77 108.04 -18.29
C VAL A 206 51.84 107.48 -19.38
N GLY A 207 50.88 106.62 -18.99
CA GLY A 207 49.76 106.24 -19.84
C GLY A 207 48.82 107.42 -20.12
N ALA A 208 48.42 108.14 -19.07
CA ALA A 208 47.42 109.22 -19.11
C ALA A 208 47.67 110.29 -20.18
N LEU A 209 48.91 110.75 -20.35
CA LEU A 209 49.22 111.76 -21.37
C LEU A 209 49.19 111.22 -22.81
N PHE A 210 49.41 109.92 -23.01
CA PHE A 210 49.27 109.29 -24.33
C PHE A 210 47.83 108.90 -24.62
N THR A 211 47.05 108.45 -23.62
CA THR A 211 45.61 108.25 -23.79
C THR A 211 44.85 109.57 -23.95
N ALA A 212 45.32 110.67 -23.36
CA ALA A 212 44.86 112.03 -23.68
C ALA A 212 45.24 112.45 -25.11
N GLY A 213 46.45 112.11 -25.58
CA GLY A 213 46.86 112.33 -26.99
C GLY A 213 46.03 111.52 -27.99
N LEU A 214 45.70 110.27 -27.67
CA LEU A 214 44.72 109.45 -28.41
C LEU A 214 43.28 109.99 -28.27
N GLY A 215 42.96 110.63 -27.14
CA GLY A 215 41.72 111.36 -26.93
C GLY A 215 41.59 112.56 -27.88
N VAL A 216 42.66 113.32 -28.08
CA VAL A 216 42.73 114.39 -29.10
C VAL A 216 42.56 113.82 -30.52
N LEU A 217 43.05 112.60 -30.80
CA LEU A 217 42.73 111.92 -32.08
C LEU A 217 41.24 111.54 -32.22
N ARG A 218 40.47 111.37 -31.14
CA ARG A 218 39.01 111.17 -31.24
C ARG A 218 38.27 112.43 -31.70
N CYS A 219 38.92 113.60 -31.64
CA CYS A 219 38.39 114.88 -32.12
C CYS A 219 38.83 115.21 -33.57
N LEU A 220 39.63 114.34 -34.22
CA LEU A 220 40.01 114.46 -35.62
C LEU A 220 39.03 113.66 -36.49
N SER A 221 38.10 114.37 -37.15
CA SER A 221 37.25 113.76 -38.19
C SER A 221 38.03 113.57 -39.50
N PRO A 222 37.64 112.61 -40.36
CA PRO A 222 38.21 112.49 -41.70
C PRO A 222 37.99 113.76 -42.54
N SER A 223 36.84 114.43 -42.38
CA SER A 223 36.53 115.70 -43.07
C SER A 223 37.52 116.83 -42.74
N ALA A 224 38.00 116.94 -41.50
CA ALA A 224 38.97 117.96 -41.11
C ALA A 224 40.41 117.63 -41.59
N LEU A 225 40.69 116.36 -41.89
CA LEU A 225 41.92 115.95 -42.57
C LEU A 225 41.85 116.21 -44.08
N GLU A 226 40.67 116.03 -44.69
CA GLU A 226 40.43 116.42 -46.07
C GLU A 226 40.51 117.94 -46.30
N GLU A 227 40.02 118.74 -45.36
CA GLU A 227 40.15 120.21 -45.38
C GLU A 227 41.62 120.62 -45.55
N VAL A 228 42.50 120.11 -44.67
CA VAL A 228 43.95 120.32 -44.75
C VAL A 228 44.51 119.78 -46.07
N ARG A 229 44.10 118.58 -46.50
CA ARG A 229 44.53 117.96 -47.78
C ARG A 229 44.16 118.81 -49.01
N ARG A 230 43.14 119.68 -48.93
CA ARG A 230 42.66 120.52 -50.05
C ARG A 230 43.33 121.88 -50.15
N TYR A 231 44.19 122.29 -49.21
CA TYR A 231 44.97 123.53 -49.35
C TYR A 231 45.87 123.50 -50.60
N ARG A 232 45.73 124.54 -51.45
CA ARG A 232 46.62 124.78 -52.60
C ARG A 232 48.03 125.10 -52.10
N GLU A 233 48.13 126.07 -51.20
CA GLU A 233 49.33 126.39 -50.43
C GLU A 233 48.98 126.30 -48.93
N PRO A 234 49.62 125.41 -48.15
CA PRO A 234 49.36 125.25 -46.72
C PRO A 234 50.11 126.30 -45.88
N PRO A 235 49.55 126.78 -44.74
CA PRO A 235 50.29 127.62 -43.80
C PRO A 235 51.54 126.91 -43.25
N GLN A 236 52.63 127.64 -43.02
CA GLN A 236 53.93 127.05 -42.65
C GLN A 236 53.86 126.16 -41.39
N GLY A 237 53.13 126.57 -40.35
CA GLY A 237 52.91 125.75 -39.15
C GLY A 237 52.15 124.44 -39.40
N VAL A 238 51.36 124.34 -40.48
CA VAL A 238 50.73 123.08 -40.91
C VAL A 238 51.75 122.20 -41.63
N VAL A 239 52.59 122.77 -42.49
CA VAL A 239 53.68 122.03 -43.18
C VAL A 239 54.57 121.31 -42.17
N GLU A 240 55.11 122.04 -41.19
CA GLU A 240 56.03 121.48 -40.19
C GLU A 240 55.40 120.37 -39.32
N VAL A 241 54.13 120.52 -38.95
CA VAL A 241 53.37 119.46 -38.27
C VAL A 241 53.24 118.22 -39.15
N THR A 242 52.92 118.39 -40.44
CA THR A 242 52.76 117.26 -41.36
C THR A 242 54.09 116.60 -41.75
N ASP A 243 55.20 117.34 -41.73
CA ASP A 243 56.55 116.79 -41.92
C ASP A 243 57.03 116.01 -40.69
N ALA A 244 56.69 116.47 -39.48
CA ALA A 244 56.91 115.70 -38.26
C ALA A 244 56.09 114.40 -38.23
N VAL A 245 54.87 114.41 -38.78
CA VAL A 245 54.07 113.19 -39.03
C VAL A 245 54.73 112.30 -40.09
N CYS A 246 55.19 112.85 -41.22
CA CYS A 246 55.92 112.08 -42.25
C CYS A 246 57.16 111.38 -41.68
N LEU A 247 57.93 112.05 -40.83
CA LEU A 247 59.10 111.48 -40.13
C LEU A 247 58.75 110.31 -39.20
N LEU A 248 57.57 110.32 -38.55
CA LEU A 248 57.07 109.19 -37.75
C LEU A 248 56.69 107.99 -38.63
N PHE A 249 56.03 108.25 -39.77
CA PHE A 249 55.59 107.24 -40.73
C PHE A 249 56.62 106.90 -41.82
N ARG A 250 57.90 107.27 -41.62
CA ARG A 250 59.05 106.96 -42.51
C ARG A 250 58.88 107.47 -43.96
N ARG A 251 58.26 108.64 -44.14
CA ARG A 251 58.14 109.36 -45.42
C ARG A 251 59.07 110.59 -45.46
N PRO A 252 59.56 111.01 -46.63
CA PRO A 252 60.35 112.23 -46.76
C PRO A 252 59.46 113.48 -46.48
N PRO A 253 60.03 114.57 -45.93
CA PRO A 253 59.31 115.82 -45.72
C PRO A 253 58.91 116.49 -47.06
N GLY A 254 58.01 117.46 -46.98
CA GLY A 254 57.47 118.23 -48.09
C GLY A 254 55.99 117.95 -48.35
N TRP A 255 55.24 119.01 -48.74
CA TRP A 255 53.78 118.98 -48.85
C TRP A 255 53.24 117.86 -49.76
N ALA A 256 53.91 117.56 -50.87
CA ALA A 256 53.52 116.48 -51.78
C ALA A 256 53.64 115.06 -51.19
N SER A 257 54.41 114.88 -50.11
CA SER A 257 54.48 113.63 -49.33
C SER A 257 53.42 113.62 -48.23
N ALA A 258 53.27 114.72 -47.50
CA ALA A 258 52.22 114.92 -46.50
C ALA A 258 50.82 114.70 -47.09
N ARG A 259 50.48 115.37 -48.20
CA ARG A 259 49.17 115.31 -48.88
C ARG A 259 48.83 113.92 -49.43
N ARG A 260 49.83 113.03 -49.60
CA ARG A 260 49.65 111.61 -49.91
C ARG A 260 49.50 110.73 -48.67
N LEU A 261 50.21 111.03 -47.58
CA LEU A 261 50.10 110.31 -46.31
C LEU A 261 48.75 110.56 -45.61
N LEU A 262 48.33 111.83 -45.51
CA LEU A 262 47.03 112.24 -44.98
C LEU A 262 45.83 111.74 -45.82
N GLY A 263 46.10 111.25 -47.04
CA GLY A 263 45.09 110.88 -48.03
C GLY A 263 44.76 109.39 -48.13
N ARG A 264 45.27 108.57 -47.20
CA ARG A 264 44.97 107.13 -47.08
C ARG A 264 43.77 106.91 -46.17
N GLU A 265 42.91 105.97 -46.52
CA GLU A 265 41.65 105.72 -45.79
C GLU A 265 41.91 105.20 -44.36
N ASP A 266 42.84 104.26 -44.20
CA ASP A 266 43.22 103.70 -42.89
C ASP A 266 44.06 104.65 -42.01
N PHE A 267 44.44 105.84 -42.48
CA PHE A 267 45.43 106.68 -41.78
C PHE A 267 45.01 107.08 -40.35
N LEU A 268 43.71 107.31 -40.12
CA LEU A 268 43.16 107.55 -38.79
C LEU A 268 43.25 106.31 -37.87
N GLN A 269 43.23 105.11 -38.44
CA GLN A 269 43.40 103.86 -37.71
C GLN A 269 44.90 103.58 -37.46
N GLU A 270 45.78 103.78 -38.45
CA GLU A 270 47.24 103.75 -38.30
C GLU A 270 47.72 104.72 -37.19
N LEU A 271 47.17 105.93 -37.11
CA LEU A 271 47.44 106.91 -36.05
C LEU A 271 46.99 106.44 -34.65
N ARG A 272 45.82 105.79 -34.55
CA ARG A 272 45.24 105.34 -33.27
C ARG A 272 45.94 104.11 -32.69
N PHE A 273 46.44 103.21 -33.54
CA PHE A 273 47.18 102.01 -33.12
C PHE A 273 48.72 102.16 -33.20
N PHE A 274 49.22 103.38 -33.44
CA PHE A 274 50.64 103.66 -33.65
C PHE A 274 51.56 103.14 -32.53
N HIS A 275 52.32 102.08 -32.81
CA HIS A 275 53.21 101.46 -31.83
C HIS A 275 54.43 102.34 -31.50
N ARG A 276 54.40 103.01 -30.34
CA ARG A 276 55.50 103.84 -29.77
C ARG A 276 56.88 103.13 -29.67
N ARG A 277 56.94 101.81 -29.83
CA ARG A 277 58.18 101.00 -29.88
C ARG A 277 58.85 100.98 -31.26
N ALA A 278 58.13 101.25 -32.37
CA ALA A 278 58.62 101.12 -33.75
C ALA A 278 59.40 102.34 -34.32
N VAL A 279 59.53 103.40 -33.52
CA VAL A 279 60.30 104.62 -33.85
C VAL A 279 61.75 104.44 -33.35
N THR A 280 62.72 104.52 -34.27
CA THR A 280 64.15 104.42 -33.91
C THR A 280 64.62 105.65 -33.12
N PRO A 281 65.63 105.51 -32.24
CA PRO A 281 66.09 106.62 -31.39
C PRO A 281 66.56 107.84 -32.18
N GLU A 282 67.12 107.65 -33.37
CA GLU A 282 67.55 108.72 -34.28
C GLU A 282 66.38 109.56 -34.78
N ARG A 283 65.29 108.92 -35.24
CA ARG A 283 64.08 109.62 -35.66
C ARG A 283 63.44 110.35 -34.47
N LEU A 284 63.48 109.77 -33.28
CA LEU A 284 63.01 110.44 -32.06
C LEU A 284 63.86 111.68 -31.70
N ARG A 285 65.19 111.63 -31.86
CA ARG A 285 66.08 112.81 -31.71
C ARG A 285 65.75 113.89 -32.75
N ARG A 286 65.56 113.50 -34.02
CA ARG A 286 65.23 114.44 -35.13
C ARG A 286 63.86 115.10 -34.91
N LEU A 287 62.87 114.32 -34.50
CA LEU A 287 61.53 114.79 -34.14
C LEU A 287 61.55 115.78 -32.96
N ARG A 288 62.37 115.51 -31.92
CA ARG A 288 62.52 116.42 -30.77
C ARG A 288 63.08 117.78 -31.15
N ARG A 289 64.05 117.86 -32.06
CA ARG A 289 64.60 119.13 -32.53
C ARG A 289 63.54 119.98 -33.24
N LEU A 290 62.71 119.37 -34.08
CA LEU A 290 61.59 120.06 -34.74
C LEU A 290 60.54 120.53 -33.73
N VAL A 291 60.13 119.67 -32.81
CA VAL A 291 59.08 119.90 -31.80
C VAL A 291 59.43 120.99 -30.75
N LEU A 292 60.69 121.45 -30.74
CA LEU A 292 61.17 122.54 -29.88
C LEU A 292 61.31 123.90 -30.62
N GLY A 293 61.04 123.97 -31.93
CA GLY A 293 61.08 125.21 -32.69
C GLY A 293 59.84 126.12 -32.45
N PRO A 294 59.99 127.46 -32.51
CA PRO A 294 58.88 128.40 -32.30
C PRO A 294 57.64 128.21 -33.20
N PRO A 295 57.73 128.00 -34.53
CA PRO A 295 56.55 127.79 -35.39
C PRO A 295 55.70 126.56 -35.02
N LEU A 296 56.25 125.61 -34.26
CA LEU A 296 55.57 124.38 -33.86
C LEU A 296 54.81 124.49 -32.53
N ALA A 297 54.44 125.70 -32.07
CA ALA A 297 53.56 125.88 -30.90
C ALA A 297 52.15 125.30 -31.12
N PRO A 298 51.48 124.72 -30.10
CA PRO A 298 50.20 124.03 -30.31
C PRO A 298 49.04 125.01 -30.59
N GLU A 299 49.16 126.25 -30.13
CA GLU A 299 48.16 127.31 -30.32
C GLU A 299 48.32 127.99 -31.69
N ALA A 300 49.56 128.23 -32.13
CA ALA A 300 49.83 128.65 -33.51
C ALA A 300 49.33 127.62 -34.54
N ALA A 301 49.56 126.33 -34.28
CA ALA A 301 49.03 125.25 -35.12
C ALA A 301 47.49 125.15 -35.07
N LEU A 302 46.85 125.49 -33.94
CA LEU A 302 45.38 125.55 -33.82
C LEU A 302 44.79 126.72 -34.61
N GLY A 303 45.41 127.90 -34.56
CA GLY A 303 44.96 129.09 -35.31
C GLY A 303 45.06 128.92 -36.83
N ALA A 304 46.00 128.09 -37.30
CA ALA A 304 46.14 127.74 -38.72
C ALA A 304 45.24 126.57 -39.16
N SER A 305 44.98 125.58 -38.31
CA SER A 305 44.00 124.51 -38.57
C SER A 305 43.66 123.71 -37.31
N ARG A 306 42.36 123.46 -37.08
CA ARG A 306 41.89 122.59 -35.99
C ARG A 306 42.44 121.15 -36.08
N ALA A 307 42.65 120.64 -37.29
CA ALA A 307 43.30 119.36 -37.52
C ALA A 307 44.82 119.43 -37.28
N GLY A 308 45.49 120.49 -37.78
CA GLY A 308 46.92 120.74 -37.55
C GLY A 308 47.29 120.81 -36.07
N GLY A 309 46.57 121.61 -35.28
CA GLY A 309 46.76 121.70 -33.83
C GLY A 309 46.44 120.41 -33.05
N SER A 310 45.63 119.52 -33.62
CA SER A 310 45.33 118.20 -33.03
C SER A 310 46.43 117.18 -33.34
N LEU A 311 46.94 117.15 -34.58
CA LEU A 311 48.11 116.37 -34.95
C LEU A 311 49.37 116.82 -34.20
N CYS A 312 49.59 118.14 -34.04
CA CYS A 312 50.72 118.70 -33.26
C CYS A 312 50.76 118.15 -31.82
N ARG A 313 49.61 118.15 -31.13
CA ARG A 313 49.50 117.62 -29.77
C ARG A 313 49.74 116.11 -29.70
N TRP A 314 49.26 115.34 -30.69
CA TRP A 314 49.57 113.92 -30.79
C TRP A 314 51.07 113.66 -31.02
N VAL A 315 51.71 114.35 -31.98
CA VAL A 315 53.16 114.23 -32.26
C VAL A 315 53.99 114.55 -31.01
N ARG A 316 53.61 115.57 -30.23
CA ARG A 316 54.25 115.88 -28.94
C ARG A 316 54.15 114.73 -27.93
N SER A 317 53.01 114.05 -27.83
CA SER A 317 52.85 112.88 -26.94
C SER A 317 53.75 111.69 -27.34
N VAL A 318 54.07 111.55 -28.64
CA VAL A 318 55.01 110.56 -29.17
C VAL A 318 56.46 110.98 -28.92
N ALA A 319 56.81 112.26 -29.13
CA ALA A 319 58.14 112.80 -28.92
C ALA A 319 58.62 112.71 -27.45
N ARG A 320 57.72 112.89 -26.48
CA ARG A 320 58.01 112.89 -25.03
C ARG A 320 58.07 111.49 -24.40
N ARG A 321 58.71 110.53 -25.08
CA ARG A 321 59.08 109.21 -24.54
C ARG A 321 60.27 109.31 -23.56
N PRO A 322 60.16 108.94 -22.27
CA PRO A 322 61.33 108.83 -21.39
C PRO A 322 62.33 107.78 -21.91
N GLY A 323 63.54 107.75 -21.33
CA GLY A 323 64.55 106.74 -21.64
C GLY A 323 64.08 105.31 -21.32
N PRO A 324 64.87 104.28 -21.67
CA PRO A 324 64.63 102.95 -21.11
C PRO A 324 64.73 103.01 -19.57
N PRO A 325 63.87 102.31 -18.82
CA PRO A 325 64.10 102.10 -17.39
C PRO A 325 65.33 101.21 -17.17
N PRO A 326 65.94 101.23 -15.97
CA PRO A 326 66.91 100.23 -15.56
C PRO A 326 66.27 98.82 -15.48
N PRO A 327 67.09 97.75 -15.40
CA PRO A 327 66.59 96.39 -15.23
C PRO A 327 66.14 96.15 -13.78
N GLU A 328 64.86 96.41 -13.51
CA GLU A 328 64.17 95.90 -12.32
C GLU A 328 63.01 95.01 -12.75
N GLU A 329 63.12 93.72 -12.44
CA GLU A 329 62.07 92.72 -12.61
C GLU A 329 61.01 92.85 -11.52
N GLN A 330 59.82 92.27 -11.76
CA GLN A 330 58.88 91.63 -10.78
C GLN A 330 57.39 91.70 -11.16
N PRO A 331 56.75 92.85 -11.48
CA PRO A 331 55.28 92.95 -11.45
C PRO A 331 54.56 92.08 -12.50
N GLY A 332 55.18 91.82 -13.66
CA GLY A 332 54.60 90.94 -14.68
C GLY A 332 54.66 89.44 -14.33
N VAL A 333 55.67 89.02 -13.57
CA VAL A 333 55.85 87.63 -13.14
C VAL A 333 54.89 87.31 -12.00
N LEU A 334 54.80 88.20 -11.00
CA LEU A 334 53.88 88.07 -9.86
C LEU A 334 52.41 87.89 -10.29
N LEU A 335 51.98 88.55 -11.37
CA LEU A 335 50.61 88.45 -11.89
C LEU A 335 50.36 87.11 -12.62
N LEU A 336 51.37 86.57 -13.31
CA LEU A 336 51.32 85.23 -13.88
C LEU A 336 51.33 84.14 -12.80
N GLU A 337 52.15 84.32 -11.75
CA GLU A 337 52.15 83.48 -10.56
C GLU A 337 50.80 83.47 -9.86
N ALA A 338 50.19 84.62 -9.59
CA ALA A 338 48.88 84.71 -8.95
C ALA A 338 47.79 83.95 -9.75
N ARG A 339 47.81 84.05 -11.09
CA ARG A 339 46.92 83.26 -11.97
C ARG A 339 47.23 81.75 -11.92
N GLY A 340 48.49 81.37 -11.77
CA GLY A 340 48.90 79.98 -11.52
C GLY A 340 48.41 79.44 -10.18
N ARG A 341 48.58 80.21 -9.10
CA ARG A 341 48.13 79.88 -7.74
C ARG A 341 46.60 79.74 -7.68
N LEU A 342 45.85 80.62 -8.35
CA LEU A 342 44.40 80.48 -8.50
C LEU A 342 44.00 79.18 -9.21
N ARG A 343 44.57 78.86 -10.38
CA ARG A 343 44.27 77.60 -11.08
C ARG A 343 44.58 76.36 -10.23
N LEU A 344 45.66 76.40 -9.43
CA LEU A 344 45.99 75.33 -8.48
C LEU A 344 44.97 75.24 -7.32
N ALA A 345 44.39 76.36 -6.88
CA ALA A 345 43.29 76.36 -5.92
C ALA A 345 42.00 75.78 -6.53
N GLU A 346 41.64 76.15 -7.76
CA GLU A 346 40.46 75.61 -8.45
C GLU A 346 40.53 74.11 -8.67
N LEU A 347 41.69 73.59 -9.08
CA LEU A 347 41.94 72.15 -9.21
C LEU A 347 41.79 71.44 -7.85
N ARG A 348 42.33 72.00 -6.77
CA ARG A 348 42.17 71.46 -5.40
C ARG A 348 40.72 71.44 -4.95
N ARG A 349 39.93 72.47 -5.29
CA ARG A 349 38.47 72.51 -5.05
C ARG A 349 37.75 71.39 -5.81
N GLU A 350 38.05 71.19 -7.09
CA GLU A 350 37.43 70.10 -7.85
C GLU A 350 37.78 68.72 -7.28
N ASP A 351 39.03 68.52 -6.87
CA ASP A 351 39.48 67.26 -6.30
C ASP A 351 38.78 66.96 -4.96
N ALA A 352 38.61 67.97 -4.09
CA ALA A 352 37.79 67.87 -2.88
C ALA A 352 36.31 67.56 -3.20
N ARG A 353 35.73 68.19 -4.23
CA ARG A 353 34.36 67.89 -4.70
C ARG A 353 34.23 66.46 -5.27
N ARG A 354 35.30 65.86 -5.81
CA ARG A 354 35.30 64.45 -6.26
C ARG A 354 35.34 63.51 -5.05
N ARG A 355 36.35 63.66 -4.19
CA ARG A 355 36.56 62.84 -2.97
C ARG A 355 35.34 62.83 -2.04
N LEU A 356 34.65 63.97 -1.86
CA LEU A 356 33.41 64.03 -1.09
C LEU A 356 32.27 63.20 -1.71
N ARG A 357 32.11 63.20 -3.05
CA ARG A 357 31.10 62.38 -3.74
C ARG A 357 31.39 60.90 -3.60
N ASP A 358 32.66 60.49 -3.69
CA ASP A 358 33.07 59.09 -3.56
C ASP A 358 32.75 58.53 -2.17
N VAL A 359 32.94 59.33 -1.11
CA VAL A 359 32.58 58.94 0.27
C VAL A 359 31.07 58.88 0.47
N LEU A 360 30.31 59.85 -0.08
CA LEU A 360 28.85 59.85 0.00
C LEU A 360 28.21 58.68 -0.76
N LEU A 361 28.77 58.27 -1.90
CA LEU A 361 28.34 57.06 -2.63
C LEU A 361 28.57 55.79 -1.79
N ARG A 362 29.73 55.67 -1.14
CA ARG A 362 30.04 54.54 -0.24
C ARG A 362 29.07 54.47 0.95
N LEU A 363 28.66 55.61 1.51
CA LEU A 363 27.63 55.68 2.56
C LEU A 363 26.24 55.20 2.09
N GLN A 364 25.89 55.42 0.82
CA GLN A 364 24.58 55.01 0.27
C GLN A 364 24.51 53.53 -0.13
N LEU A 365 25.65 52.91 -0.49
CA LEU A 365 25.71 51.51 -0.88
C LEU A 365 25.68 50.56 0.33
N LEU A 366 26.31 50.95 1.45
CA LEU A 366 26.51 50.08 2.61
C LEU A 366 25.21 49.55 3.28
N PRO A 367 24.11 50.32 3.37
CA PRO A 367 22.82 49.79 3.83
C PRO A 367 22.15 48.85 2.82
N ARG A 368 22.31 49.09 1.51
CA ARG A 368 21.72 48.25 0.46
C ARG A 368 22.35 46.87 0.43
N GLN A 369 23.68 46.81 0.56
CA GLN A 369 24.41 45.55 0.65
C GLN A 369 23.93 44.71 1.85
N ARG A 370 23.72 45.33 3.02
CA ARG A 370 23.11 44.66 4.18
C ARG A 370 21.70 44.17 3.91
N GLU A 371 20.84 45.01 3.34
CA GLU A 371 19.47 44.60 2.97
C GLU A 371 19.47 43.42 1.97
N GLU A 372 20.45 43.36 1.06
CA GLU A 372 20.62 42.26 0.10
C GLU A 372 21.13 40.98 0.79
N GLU A 373 22.10 41.09 1.69
CA GLU A 373 22.63 40.00 2.53
C GLU A 373 21.54 39.44 3.48
N GLU A 374 20.75 40.30 4.14
CA GLU A 374 19.64 39.92 5.01
C GLU A 374 18.52 39.22 4.24
N LYS A 375 18.17 39.69 3.02
CA LYS A 375 17.19 39.02 2.14
C LYS A 375 17.69 37.66 1.67
N GLN A 376 18.98 37.53 1.35
CA GLN A 376 19.59 36.24 1.00
C GLN A 376 19.58 35.26 2.18
N LEU A 377 19.94 35.71 3.39
CA LEU A 377 19.87 34.89 4.59
C LEU A 377 18.43 34.44 4.88
N GLN A 378 17.45 35.35 4.81
CA GLN A 378 16.03 35.00 5.01
C GLN A 378 15.52 33.99 3.97
N GLU A 379 15.97 34.07 2.72
CA GLU A 379 15.56 33.10 1.70
C GLU A 379 16.25 31.74 1.89
N GLU A 380 17.54 31.68 2.23
CA GLU A 380 18.22 30.41 2.53
C GLU A 380 17.70 29.76 3.82
N GLU A 381 17.39 30.55 4.86
CA GLU A 381 16.68 30.04 6.05
C GLU A 381 15.29 29.49 5.70
N ARG A 382 14.54 30.13 4.79
CA ARG A 382 13.25 29.63 4.31
C ARG A 382 13.42 28.32 3.55
N ARG A 383 14.42 28.23 2.66
CA ARG A 383 14.76 27.02 1.89
C ARG A 383 15.17 25.86 2.81
N ASP A 384 15.97 26.11 3.86
CA ASP A 384 16.27 25.10 4.88
C ASP A 384 15.02 24.68 5.64
N ARG A 385 14.22 25.62 6.19
CA ARG A 385 12.97 25.29 6.92
C ARG A 385 12.03 24.42 6.09
N GLU A 386 11.87 24.71 4.80
CA GLU A 386 11.04 23.93 3.88
C GLU A 386 11.65 22.54 3.58
N ALA A 387 12.96 22.46 3.35
CA ALA A 387 13.65 21.20 3.04
C ALA A 387 13.78 20.28 4.28
N ALA A 388 14.08 20.83 5.45
CA ALA A 388 14.10 20.13 6.73
C ALA A 388 12.71 19.57 7.08
N ALA A 389 11.66 20.38 6.98
CA ALA A 389 10.29 19.91 7.17
C ALA A 389 9.89 18.83 6.16
N ALA A 390 10.39 18.87 4.91
CA ALA A 390 10.16 17.80 3.93
C ALA A 390 10.87 16.49 4.33
N ALA A 391 12.13 16.56 4.78
CA ALA A 391 12.87 15.42 5.26
C ALA A 391 12.20 14.76 6.49
N GLU A 392 11.78 15.54 7.47
CA GLU A 392 11.08 15.06 8.69
C GLU A 392 9.72 14.41 8.37
N ARG A 393 8.94 14.97 7.44
CA ARG A 393 7.64 14.38 7.03
C ARG A 393 7.80 12.99 6.41
N LEU A 394 8.89 12.77 5.67
CA LEU A 394 9.18 11.50 4.99
C LEU A 394 9.96 10.50 5.86
N GLU A 395 10.72 10.95 6.86
CA GLU A 395 11.59 10.13 7.72
C GLU A 395 10.95 8.81 8.23
N PRO A 396 9.72 8.77 8.80
CA PRO A 396 9.13 7.52 9.26
C PRO A 396 8.80 6.54 8.14
N HIS A 397 8.56 7.01 6.91
CA HIS A 397 8.37 6.16 5.74
C HIS A 397 9.72 5.69 5.15
N VAL A 398 10.75 6.53 5.19
CA VAL A 398 12.12 6.19 4.81
C VAL A 398 12.71 5.10 5.70
N ARG A 399 12.45 5.13 7.01
CA ARG A 399 12.79 4.00 7.91
C ARG A 399 12.11 2.70 7.47
N GLY A 400 10.85 2.77 7.03
CA GLY A 400 10.12 1.63 6.45
C GLY A 400 10.70 1.15 5.12
N TRP A 401 11.11 2.07 4.24
CA TRP A 401 11.73 1.76 2.94
C TRP A 401 13.15 1.18 3.08
N ARG A 402 13.93 1.62 4.07
CA ARG A 402 15.22 0.99 4.40
C ARG A 402 15.02 -0.45 4.86
N ALA A 403 14.11 -0.68 5.81
CA ALA A 403 13.74 -2.03 6.21
C ALA A 403 13.19 -2.87 5.03
N GLU A 404 12.37 -2.29 4.15
CA GLU A 404 11.90 -3.00 2.94
C GLU A 404 13.03 -3.33 1.95
N ALA A 405 14.09 -2.52 1.88
CA ALA A 405 15.29 -2.80 1.08
C ALA A 405 16.19 -3.87 1.72
N GLU A 406 16.52 -3.75 3.01
CA GLU A 406 17.29 -4.73 3.78
C GLU A 406 16.59 -6.10 3.79
N GLU A 407 15.26 -6.13 3.98
CA GLU A 407 14.48 -7.36 3.85
C GLU A 407 14.38 -7.85 2.40
N ALA A 408 14.48 -6.97 1.39
CA ALA A 408 14.49 -7.36 -0.02
C ALA A 408 15.83 -8.02 -0.43
N GLU A 409 16.93 -7.75 0.27
CA GLU A 409 18.18 -8.49 0.11
C GLU A 409 18.05 -9.89 0.72
N LEU A 410 17.55 -10.00 1.96
CA LEU A 410 17.28 -11.29 2.61
C LEU A 410 16.27 -12.16 1.83
N ASP A 411 15.26 -11.54 1.23
CA ASP A 411 14.26 -12.18 0.36
C ASP A 411 14.86 -12.76 -0.94
N ALA A 412 16.06 -12.34 -1.36
CA ALA A 412 16.72 -12.85 -2.56
C ALA A 412 17.33 -14.23 -2.32
N ASP A 413 17.92 -14.44 -1.12
CA ASP A 413 18.41 -15.74 -0.69
C ASP A 413 17.26 -16.75 -0.55
N THR A 414 16.11 -16.35 0.02
CA THR A 414 14.96 -17.26 0.21
C THR A 414 14.14 -17.52 -1.05
N LEU A 415 14.33 -16.74 -2.13
CA LEU A 415 13.46 -16.77 -3.30
C LEU A 415 13.27 -18.17 -3.90
N ARG A 416 14.33 -18.98 -3.97
CA ARG A 416 14.26 -20.34 -4.53
C ARG A 416 13.41 -21.29 -3.67
N GLY A 417 13.60 -21.26 -2.35
CA GLY A 417 12.79 -22.08 -1.43
C GLY A 417 11.35 -21.59 -1.34
N ASP A 418 11.15 -20.27 -1.34
CA ASP A 418 9.82 -19.63 -1.35
C ASP A 418 9.05 -20.01 -2.62
N ALA A 419 9.68 -19.93 -3.80
CA ALA A 419 9.09 -20.34 -5.09
C ALA A 419 8.73 -21.83 -5.11
N LEU A 420 9.61 -22.71 -4.60
CA LEU A 420 9.33 -24.14 -4.48
C LEU A 420 8.16 -24.42 -3.53
N THR A 421 8.07 -23.71 -2.41
CA THR A 421 6.95 -23.85 -1.46
C THR A 421 5.63 -23.42 -2.11
N LEU A 422 5.62 -22.31 -2.85
CA LEU A 422 4.45 -21.82 -3.58
C LEU A 422 4.03 -22.76 -4.72
N ALA A 423 5.00 -23.31 -5.46
CA ALA A 423 4.74 -24.32 -6.49
C ALA A 423 4.17 -25.61 -5.89
N ALA A 424 4.66 -26.03 -4.72
CA ALA A 424 4.14 -27.18 -3.98
C ALA A 424 2.70 -26.95 -3.48
N ILE A 425 2.38 -25.73 -3.01
CA ILE A 425 1.00 -25.33 -2.68
C ILE A 425 0.08 -25.52 -3.91
N VAL A 426 0.42 -24.89 -5.03
CA VAL A 426 -0.40 -24.93 -6.25
C VAL A 426 -0.56 -26.35 -6.79
N SER A 427 0.49 -27.18 -6.74
CA SER A 427 0.51 -28.50 -7.38
C SER A 427 -0.10 -29.62 -6.54
N TYR A 428 -0.05 -29.52 -5.19
CA TYR A 428 -0.45 -30.61 -4.30
C TYR A 428 -1.47 -30.24 -3.22
N LEU A 429 -1.59 -28.97 -2.80
CA LEU A 429 -2.48 -28.64 -1.68
C LEU A 429 -3.95 -28.45 -2.06
N GLY A 430 -4.27 -28.40 -3.36
CA GLY A 430 -5.64 -28.34 -3.90
C GLY A 430 -6.64 -29.29 -3.20
N PRO A 431 -6.49 -30.63 -3.29
CA PRO A 431 -7.49 -31.58 -2.80
C PRO A 431 -7.52 -31.76 -1.27
N PHE A 432 -6.67 -31.06 -0.52
CA PHE A 432 -6.59 -31.18 0.93
C PHE A 432 -7.31 -30.02 1.63
N GLY A 433 -8.12 -30.34 2.65
CA GLY A 433 -8.72 -29.34 3.53
C GLY A 433 -7.68 -28.57 4.36
N PRO A 434 -8.04 -27.37 4.87
CA PRO A 434 -7.08 -26.38 5.40
C PRO A 434 -6.17 -26.86 6.54
N GLU A 435 -6.62 -27.79 7.40
CA GLU A 435 -5.74 -28.38 8.41
C GLU A 435 -4.66 -29.30 7.82
N ALA A 436 -5.01 -30.09 6.80
CA ALA A 436 -4.06 -30.96 6.13
C ALA A 436 -3.05 -30.14 5.31
N ARG A 437 -3.50 -29.02 4.70
CA ARG A 437 -2.60 -28.00 4.12
C ARG A 437 -1.60 -27.49 5.15
N ALA A 438 -2.07 -27.09 6.35
CA ALA A 438 -1.20 -26.57 7.41
C ALA A 438 -0.17 -27.61 7.91
N ARG A 439 -0.58 -28.88 8.08
CA ARG A 439 0.32 -29.97 8.48
C ARG A 439 1.39 -30.27 7.43
N LEU A 440 1.01 -30.37 6.14
CA LEU A 440 1.97 -30.56 5.04
C LEU A 440 2.94 -29.38 4.91
N LEU A 441 2.47 -28.14 5.06
CA LEU A 441 3.33 -26.96 5.00
C LEU A 441 4.37 -26.92 6.14
N GLY A 442 3.99 -27.26 7.37
CA GLY A 442 4.94 -27.34 8.49
C GLY A 442 6.05 -28.36 8.24
N ARG A 443 5.69 -29.53 7.69
CA ARG A 443 6.65 -30.58 7.30
C ARG A 443 7.54 -30.19 6.12
N TRP A 444 7.03 -29.44 5.15
CA TRP A 444 7.88 -28.92 4.08
C TRP A 444 8.85 -27.85 4.60
N SER A 445 8.46 -27.02 5.58
CA SER A 445 9.40 -26.15 6.28
C SER A 445 10.50 -26.94 7.02
N GLU A 446 10.16 -27.99 7.76
CA GLU A 446 11.16 -28.87 8.41
C GLU A 446 12.10 -29.51 7.37
N LEU A 447 11.56 -30.01 6.25
CA LEU A 447 12.33 -30.60 5.14
C LEU A 447 13.38 -29.65 4.56
N PHE A 448 13.09 -28.35 4.48
CA PHE A 448 14.06 -27.36 4.02
C PHE A 448 15.18 -27.11 5.03
N GLU A 449 14.94 -27.31 6.33
CA GLU A 449 15.95 -27.17 7.39
C GLU A 449 16.79 -28.45 7.59
N THR A 450 16.18 -29.64 7.54
CA THR A 450 16.82 -30.93 7.87
C THR A 450 17.35 -31.71 6.66
N GLY A 451 16.69 -31.58 5.51
CA GLY A 451 16.91 -32.41 4.31
C GLY A 451 16.31 -33.82 4.36
N SER A 452 15.65 -34.20 5.46
CA SER A 452 14.90 -35.45 5.58
C SER A 452 13.71 -35.30 6.53
N VAL A 453 12.55 -35.76 6.09
CA VAL A 453 11.28 -35.70 6.84
C VAL A 453 10.54 -37.01 6.63
N ASP A 454 9.88 -37.49 7.68
CA ASP A 454 8.97 -38.64 7.60
C ASP A 454 7.81 -38.31 6.64
N PRO A 455 7.60 -39.08 5.54
CA PRO A 455 6.49 -38.86 4.63
C PRO A 455 5.13 -39.34 5.17
N ASP A 456 5.11 -40.14 6.26
CA ASP A 456 3.89 -40.72 6.84
C ASP A 456 3.24 -39.78 7.87
N PRO A 457 1.90 -39.64 7.87
CA PRO A 457 1.21 -38.62 8.67
C PRO A 457 1.35 -38.85 10.17
N GLU A 458 1.64 -37.77 10.91
CA GLU A 458 1.79 -37.77 12.36
C GLU A 458 0.54 -38.28 13.07
N ASP A 459 0.74 -39.31 13.89
CA ASP A 459 -0.27 -39.75 14.84
C ASP A 459 -0.16 -38.91 16.13
N PRO A 460 -1.18 -38.13 16.53
CA PRO A 460 -1.16 -37.37 17.78
C PRO A 460 -1.03 -38.27 19.04
N ARG A 461 -1.26 -39.58 18.92
CA ARG A 461 -0.99 -40.55 19.99
C ARG A 461 0.51 -40.80 20.21
N ALA A 462 1.39 -40.49 19.26
CA ALA A 462 2.84 -40.66 19.43
C ALA A 462 3.39 -39.77 20.57
N ALA A 463 2.80 -38.58 20.78
CA ALA A 463 3.15 -37.66 21.86
C ALA A 463 2.69 -38.11 23.27
N LEU A 464 2.10 -39.30 23.42
CA LEU A 464 1.85 -39.94 24.72
C LEU A 464 3.15 -40.49 25.34
N PHE A 465 4.14 -40.80 24.51
CA PHE A 465 5.45 -41.29 24.94
C PHE A 465 6.40 -40.10 25.05
N SER A 466 6.84 -39.79 26.26
CA SER A 466 7.84 -38.73 26.47
C SER A 466 9.14 -39.08 25.72
N ARG A 467 9.64 -38.16 24.90
CA ARG A 467 11.05 -38.22 24.45
C ARG A 467 11.92 -38.16 25.70
N CYS A 468 12.73 -39.19 25.95
CA CYS A 468 13.65 -39.22 27.07
C CYS A 468 14.89 -38.35 26.78
N GLU A 469 14.77 -37.04 27.00
CA GLU A 469 15.92 -36.13 27.16
C GLU A 469 16.63 -36.43 28.50
N ALA A 470 17.18 -37.64 28.60
CA ALA A 470 17.81 -38.19 29.81
C ALA A 470 18.96 -39.17 29.50
N THR A 471 19.27 -39.45 28.23
CA THR A 471 20.60 -39.90 27.82
C THR A 471 21.41 -38.68 27.38
N PRO A 472 22.63 -38.44 27.89
CA PRO A 472 23.54 -37.55 27.21
C PRO A 472 23.78 -38.10 25.78
N PRO A 473 24.08 -37.25 24.79
CA PRO A 473 24.44 -37.75 23.48
C PRO A 473 25.71 -38.58 23.59
N CYS A 474 25.59 -39.90 23.45
CA CYS A 474 26.72 -40.73 23.05
C CYS A 474 27.29 -40.15 21.75
N GLU A 475 28.58 -40.35 21.52
CA GLU A 475 29.33 -39.78 20.39
C GLU A 475 29.02 -40.48 19.05
N ALA A 476 27.73 -40.66 18.75
CA ALA A 476 27.25 -40.87 17.41
C ALA A 476 27.60 -39.63 16.58
N THR A 477 28.47 -39.82 15.59
CA THR A 477 28.86 -38.80 14.61
C THR A 477 27.63 -38.03 14.14
N PRO A 478 27.63 -36.68 14.14
CA PRO A 478 26.43 -35.92 13.76
C PRO A 478 25.97 -36.37 12.36
N PRO A 479 24.67 -36.65 12.17
CA PRO A 479 24.18 -37.22 10.92
C PRO A 479 24.59 -36.30 9.77
N GLN A 480 25.40 -36.85 8.85
CA GLN A 480 25.99 -36.07 7.76
C GLN A 480 24.86 -35.44 6.95
N ARG A 481 24.73 -34.11 7.04
CA ARG A 481 23.63 -33.39 6.40
C ARG A 481 23.69 -33.63 4.88
N PRO A 482 22.56 -33.99 4.24
CA PRO A 482 22.55 -34.25 2.80
C PRO A 482 23.04 -33.01 2.03
N VAL A 483 23.88 -33.25 1.02
CA VAL A 483 24.52 -32.18 0.24
C VAL A 483 23.45 -31.33 -0.44
N GLY A 484 23.45 -30.02 -0.16
CA GLY A 484 22.46 -29.06 -0.67
C GLY A 484 21.43 -28.57 0.35
N PHE A 485 21.54 -28.97 1.63
CA PHE A 485 20.69 -28.49 2.73
C PHE A 485 21.50 -27.72 3.79
N PRO A 486 20.89 -26.74 4.50
CA PRO A 486 19.49 -26.31 4.40
C PRO A 486 19.20 -25.50 3.12
N ILE A 487 17.93 -25.48 2.73
CA ILE A 487 17.42 -24.64 1.64
C ILE A 487 16.82 -23.37 2.28
N PRO A 488 17.29 -22.16 1.92
CA PRO A 488 16.76 -20.93 2.49
C PRO A 488 15.28 -20.71 2.10
N VAL A 489 14.44 -20.49 3.12
CA VAL A 489 13.01 -20.19 3.02
C VAL A 489 12.63 -19.09 4.01
N ALA A 490 11.62 -18.27 3.66
CA ALA A 490 11.14 -17.23 4.54
C ALA A 490 10.46 -17.82 5.79
N ARG A 491 10.97 -17.49 6.99
CA ARG A 491 10.42 -17.88 8.31
C ARG A 491 8.93 -17.59 8.53
N ARG A 492 8.29 -16.83 7.63
CA ARG A 492 6.84 -16.61 7.58
C ARG A 492 6.34 -16.71 6.14
N LEU A 493 5.83 -17.88 5.75
CA LEU A 493 5.28 -18.18 4.42
C LEU A 493 4.20 -17.19 3.93
N GLN A 494 3.54 -16.47 4.84
CA GLN A 494 2.65 -15.33 4.54
C GLN A 494 3.34 -14.20 3.73
N ARG A 495 4.67 -14.09 3.78
CA ARG A 495 5.46 -13.10 3.02
C ARG A 495 5.52 -13.44 1.52
N PRO A 496 6.11 -14.57 1.08
CA PRO A 496 6.13 -14.94 -0.34
C PRO A 496 4.73 -15.18 -0.93
N LEU A 497 3.76 -15.68 -0.16
CA LEU A 497 2.36 -15.77 -0.59
C LEU A 497 1.77 -14.40 -0.98
N ARG A 498 2.01 -13.37 -0.15
CA ARG A 498 1.59 -12.00 -0.43
C ARG A 498 2.29 -11.41 -1.64
N ARG A 499 3.60 -11.67 -1.80
CA ARG A 499 4.38 -11.30 -3.00
C ARG A 499 3.71 -11.89 -4.25
N ALA A 500 3.62 -13.22 -4.35
CA ALA A 500 3.05 -13.92 -5.50
C ALA A 500 1.65 -13.41 -5.91
N LEU A 501 0.77 -13.16 -4.94
CA LEU A 501 -0.59 -12.63 -5.15
C LEU A 501 -0.65 -11.12 -5.48
N GLY A 502 0.42 -10.36 -5.25
CA GLY A 502 0.41 -8.89 -5.31
C GLY A 502 -0.33 -8.22 -4.13
N VAL A 503 -0.68 -8.99 -3.10
CA VAL A 503 -1.58 -8.61 -2.01
C VAL A 503 -0.80 -8.12 -0.79
N ARG A 504 -1.14 -6.94 -0.26
CA ARG A 504 -0.38 -6.32 0.84
C ARG A 504 -1.03 -6.39 2.23
N TRP A 505 -2.29 -6.84 2.34
CA TRP A 505 -2.96 -6.95 3.64
C TRP A 505 -2.52 -8.18 4.45
N ASP A 506 -2.46 -8.07 5.78
CA ASP A 506 -2.11 -9.18 6.67
C ASP A 506 -3.29 -10.17 6.77
N ALA A 507 -3.09 -11.39 6.26
CA ALA A 507 -4.11 -12.42 6.18
C ALA A 507 -3.71 -13.69 6.96
N PRO A 508 -4.68 -14.48 7.47
CA PRO A 508 -4.40 -15.83 7.97
C PRO A 508 -3.76 -16.69 6.87
N LEU A 509 -2.77 -17.52 7.21
CA LEU A 509 -2.03 -18.35 6.24
C LEU A 509 -2.97 -19.20 5.37
N ALA A 510 -3.96 -19.85 5.98
CA ALA A 510 -4.96 -20.65 5.28
C ALA A 510 -5.77 -19.84 4.25
N THR A 511 -5.96 -18.53 4.47
CA THR A 511 -6.62 -17.66 3.48
C THR A 511 -5.71 -17.47 2.28
N LEU A 512 -4.47 -17.00 2.47
CA LEU A 512 -3.51 -16.78 1.39
C LEU A 512 -3.26 -18.04 0.54
N VAL A 513 -3.24 -19.21 1.18
CA VAL A 513 -3.11 -20.50 0.49
C VAL A 513 -4.32 -20.78 -0.41
N THR A 514 -5.54 -20.51 0.05
CA THR A 514 -6.75 -20.61 -0.78
C THR A 514 -6.77 -19.55 -1.89
N GLU A 515 -6.35 -18.31 -1.62
CA GLU A 515 -6.22 -17.27 -2.65
C GLU A 515 -5.22 -17.68 -3.74
N LEU A 516 -4.08 -18.30 -3.39
CA LEU A 516 -3.09 -18.77 -4.37
C LEU A 516 -3.64 -19.92 -5.23
N LEU A 517 -4.45 -20.81 -4.64
CA LEU A 517 -5.14 -21.87 -5.36
C LEU A 517 -6.22 -21.34 -6.30
N LEU A 518 -6.97 -20.30 -5.91
CA LEU A 518 -7.92 -19.62 -6.80
C LEU A 518 -7.21 -18.82 -7.91
N TRP A 519 -6.11 -18.14 -7.58
CA TRP A 519 -5.27 -17.39 -8.52
C TRP A 519 -4.65 -18.30 -9.60
N SER A 520 -4.20 -19.51 -9.25
CA SER A 520 -3.68 -20.48 -10.22
C SER A 520 -4.76 -20.99 -11.18
N CYS A 521 -6.04 -21.01 -10.77
CA CYS A 521 -7.19 -21.24 -11.66
C CYS A 521 -7.43 -20.04 -12.60
N GLY A 522 -7.21 -18.82 -12.11
CA GLY A 522 -7.52 -17.55 -12.80
C GLY A 522 -6.72 -17.28 -14.07
N GLY A 523 -5.57 -17.93 -14.29
CA GLY A 523 -4.91 -17.90 -15.60
C GLY A 523 -3.39 -18.02 -15.68
N GLY A 524 -2.70 -18.40 -14.61
CA GLY A 524 -1.28 -18.77 -14.72
C GLY A 524 -1.04 -20.00 -15.61
N PRO A 525 0.22 -20.28 -16.02
CA PRO A 525 0.57 -21.47 -16.81
C PRO A 525 0.25 -22.80 -16.11
N CYS A 526 -0.05 -22.75 -14.81
CA CYS A 526 -0.55 -23.84 -13.97
C CYS A 526 -1.81 -24.53 -14.52
N ALA A 527 -2.61 -23.85 -15.34
CA ALA A 527 -3.95 -24.26 -15.77
C ALA A 527 -4.00 -25.39 -16.83
N GLN A 528 -3.03 -26.33 -16.84
CA GLN A 528 -3.00 -27.49 -17.74
C GLN A 528 -4.10 -28.54 -17.45
N ARG A 529 -4.68 -28.54 -16.24
CA ARG A 529 -5.83 -29.37 -15.85
C ARG A 529 -6.98 -28.47 -15.41
N ARG A 530 -8.22 -28.87 -15.70
CA ARG A 530 -9.42 -28.10 -15.37
C ARG A 530 -9.62 -28.03 -13.86
N PRO A 531 -9.66 -26.85 -13.23
CA PRO A 531 -9.96 -26.76 -11.80
C PRO A 531 -11.42 -27.12 -11.52
N LEU A 532 -11.63 -28.01 -10.55
CA LEU A 532 -12.91 -28.30 -9.92
C LEU A 532 -12.88 -27.74 -8.49
N LEU A 533 -13.64 -26.68 -8.28
CA LEU A 533 -13.82 -26.01 -6.99
C LEU A 533 -14.89 -26.74 -6.18
N VAL A 534 -14.56 -27.10 -4.95
CA VAL A 534 -15.34 -28.00 -4.08
C VAL A 534 -15.71 -27.26 -2.79
N ASP A 535 -16.87 -27.56 -2.20
CA ASP A 535 -17.43 -26.84 -1.05
C ASP A 535 -17.60 -25.32 -1.27
N THR A 536 -17.81 -24.90 -2.52
CA THR A 536 -17.88 -23.47 -2.93
C THR A 536 -18.87 -22.64 -2.11
N GLN A 537 -19.99 -23.24 -1.71
CA GLN A 537 -21.01 -22.61 -0.87
C GLN A 537 -20.48 -22.19 0.52
N GLN A 538 -19.54 -22.93 1.12
CA GLN A 538 -18.98 -22.58 2.43
C GLN A 538 -18.05 -21.36 2.32
N HIS A 539 -17.21 -21.31 1.28
CA HIS A 539 -16.36 -20.16 0.99
C HIS A 539 -17.18 -18.90 0.69
N LEU A 540 -18.29 -19.04 -0.05
CA LEU A 540 -19.25 -17.97 -0.29
C LEU A 540 -19.94 -17.47 0.99
N ASP A 541 -20.39 -18.37 1.89
CA ASP A 541 -20.90 -18.02 3.23
C ASP A 541 -19.91 -17.11 4.00
N ARG A 542 -18.61 -17.36 3.85
CA ARG A 542 -17.49 -16.68 4.54
C ARG A 542 -17.00 -15.40 3.87
N ARG A 543 -17.15 -15.30 2.55
CA ARG A 543 -16.90 -14.07 1.79
C ARG A 543 -18.01 -13.05 2.03
N SER A 544 -19.26 -13.48 1.79
CA SER A 544 -20.48 -12.68 1.83
C SER A 544 -21.54 -13.28 2.77
N PRO A 545 -21.40 -13.13 4.11
CA PRO A 545 -22.30 -13.72 5.10
C PRO A 545 -23.76 -13.23 5.04
N SER A 546 -24.07 -12.24 4.21
CA SER A 546 -25.44 -11.74 4.00
C SER A 546 -26.45 -12.84 3.62
N GLY A 547 -26.07 -13.81 2.77
CA GLY A 547 -26.95 -14.94 2.42
C GLY A 547 -27.28 -15.81 3.63
N LEU A 548 -26.27 -16.17 4.41
CA LEU A 548 -26.38 -16.90 5.67
C LEU A 548 -27.15 -16.11 6.77
N LEU A 549 -27.12 -14.77 6.72
CA LEU A 549 -27.78 -13.88 7.68
C LEU A 549 -29.21 -13.47 7.27
N THR A 550 -29.64 -13.70 6.03
CA THR A 550 -31.00 -13.43 5.54
C THR A 550 -31.81 -14.69 5.31
N GLY A 551 -31.19 -15.79 4.87
CA GLY A 551 -31.86 -17.04 4.51
C GLY A 551 -32.50 -17.04 3.12
N THR A 552 -32.34 -15.96 2.35
CA THR A 552 -32.82 -15.84 0.96
C THR A 552 -31.78 -16.34 -0.02
N HIS A 553 -32.19 -17.01 -1.11
CA HIS A 553 -31.30 -17.33 -2.23
C HIS A 553 -30.75 -16.04 -2.87
N PRO A 554 -29.42 -15.82 -2.91
CA PRO A 554 -28.85 -14.53 -3.30
C PRO A 554 -28.29 -14.54 -4.73
N THR A 555 -28.79 -13.64 -5.57
CA THR A 555 -28.32 -13.37 -6.95
C THR A 555 -26.92 -12.74 -7.03
N GLY A 556 -26.19 -12.66 -5.92
CA GLY A 556 -24.86 -12.03 -5.83
C GLY A 556 -23.71 -12.94 -5.39
N GLU A 557 -23.97 -14.17 -4.92
CA GLU A 557 -22.91 -15.11 -4.51
C GLU A 557 -22.11 -15.60 -5.74
N GLU A 558 -22.78 -15.95 -6.84
CA GLU A 558 -22.15 -16.43 -8.08
C GLU A 558 -21.20 -15.38 -8.69
N ALA A 559 -21.56 -14.08 -8.58
CA ALA A 559 -20.75 -12.95 -9.03
C ALA A 559 -19.53 -12.64 -8.12
N GLU A 560 -19.36 -13.31 -6.98
CA GLU A 560 -18.13 -13.26 -6.18
C GLU A 560 -17.11 -14.30 -6.63
N LEU A 561 -17.55 -15.56 -6.78
CA LEU A 561 -16.70 -16.63 -7.30
C LEU A 561 -16.23 -16.35 -8.74
N GLN A 562 -17.08 -15.70 -9.55
CA GLN A 562 -16.70 -15.21 -10.89
C GLN A 562 -15.50 -14.26 -10.85
N ARG A 563 -15.49 -13.31 -9.91
CA ARG A 563 -14.42 -12.31 -9.77
C ARG A 563 -13.11 -12.94 -9.30
N GLU A 564 -13.16 -13.83 -8.32
CA GLU A 564 -11.97 -14.52 -7.80
C GLU A 564 -11.34 -15.48 -8.82
N THR A 565 -12.14 -16.10 -9.67
CA THR A 565 -11.69 -17.04 -10.73
C THR A 565 -11.36 -16.35 -12.07
N ALA A 566 -11.49 -15.02 -12.14
CA ALA A 566 -11.36 -14.22 -13.38
C ALA A 566 -12.22 -14.74 -14.56
N CYS A 567 -13.37 -15.36 -14.27
CA CYS A 567 -14.28 -15.86 -15.29
C CYS A 567 -15.14 -14.75 -15.89
N GLN A 568 -15.37 -14.81 -17.20
CA GLN A 568 -16.11 -13.79 -17.95
C GLN A 568 -17.59 -14.16 -18.11
N LEU A 569 -17.90 -15.46 -18.04
CA LEU A 569 -19.25 -16.02 -18.08
C LEU A 569 -19.45 -16.98 -16.90
N VAL A 570 -20.67 -17.02 -16.35
CA VAL A 570 -21.10 -18.01 -15.35
C VAL A 570 -22.31 -18.74 -15.90
N LEU A 571 -22.23 -20.07 -15.98
CA LEU A 571 -23.30 -20.96 -16.43
C LEU A 571 -23.67 -21.93 -15.30
N ARG A 572 -24.85 -22.52 -15.35
CA ARG A 572 -25.26 -23.57 -14.39
C ARG A 572 -25.24 -24.94 -15.06
N ALA A 573 -24.89 -25.99 -14.32
CA ALA A 573 -24.91 -27.36 -14.83
C ALA A 573 -26.33 -27.91 -15.10
N ASP A 574 -27.37 -27.21 -14.67
CA ASP A 574 -28.79 -27.49 -14.92
C ASP A 574 -29.42 -26.63 -16.04
N ASP A 575 -28.62 -25.86 -16.79
CA ASP A 575 -29.07 -25.12 -17.99
C ASP A 575 -29.14 -26.08 -19.22
N PRO A 576 -30.29 -26.17 -19.94
CA PRO A 576 -30.41 -27.03 -21.13
C PRO A 576 -29.53 -26.58 -22.31
N GLU A 577 -29.22 -25.30 -22.43
CA GLU A 577 -28.37 -24.74 -23.50
C GLU A 577 -26.87 -24.76 -23.15
N LEU A 578 -26.49 -25.26 -21.96
CA LEU A 578 -25.12 -25.26 -21.43
C LEU A 578 -24.06 -25.67 -22.45
N LEU A 579 -24.33 -26.69 -23.28
CA LEU A 579 -23.36 -27.18 -24.27
C LEU A 579 -23.14 -26.18 -25.41
N GLU A 580 -24.19 -25.50 -25.90
CA GLU A 580 -24.10 -24.48 -26.95
C GLU A 580 -23.51 -23.18 -26.43
N GLN A 581 -23.88 -22.78 -25.22
CA GLN A 581 -23.30 -21.62 -24.53
C GLN A 581 -21.79 -21.81 -24.27
N LEU A 582 -21.35 -23.05 -23.97
CA LEU A 582 -19.93 -23.40 -23.87
C LEU A 582 -19.19 -23.37 -25.22
N ASP A 583 -19.84 -23.71 -26.34
CA ASP A 583 -19.26 -23.55 -27.69
C ASP A 583 -19.10 -22.07 -28.03
N GLN A 584 -20.16 -21.28 -27.89
CA GLN A 584 -20.14 -19.83 -28.12
C GLN A 584 -19.10 -19.12 -27.23
N ALA A 585 -18.85 -19.63 -26.03
CA ALA A 585 -17.78 -19.15 -25.17
C ALA A 585 -16.39 -19.54 -25.68
N ALA A 586 -16.20 -20.78 -26.13
CA ALA A 586 -14.93 -21.25 -26.70
C ALA A 586 -14.57 -20.51 -28.00
N GLU A 587 -15.52 -20.31 -28.91
CA GLU A 587 -15.36 -19.50 -30.13
C GLU A 587 -14.91 -18.06 -29.84
N ARG A 588 -15.40 -17.48 -28.74
CA ARG A 588 -15.09 -16.12 -28.28
C ARG A 588 -13.87 -16.06 -27.35
N GLY A 589 -13.23 -17.19 -27.05
CA GLY A 589 -12.09 -17.29 -26.12
C GLY A 589 -12.42 -16.96 -24.66
N LEU A 590 -13.68 -17.07 -24.26
CA LEU A 590 -14.17 -16.64 -22.95
C LEU A 590 -13.87 -17.67 -21.85
N ARG A 591 -13.47 -17.19 -20.66
CA ARG A 591 -13.38 -18.01 -19.45
C ARG A 591 -14.77 -18.25 -18.86
N VAL A 592 -15.11 -19.52 -18.58
CA VAL A 592 -16.43 -19.92 -18.11
C VAL A 592 -16.34 -20.63 -16.76
N LEU A 593 -17.18 -20.21 -15.82
CA LEU A 593 -17.43 -20.91 -14.55
C LEU A 593 -18.75 -21.68 -14.67
N VAL A 594 -18.72 -23.01 -14.54
CA VAL A 594 -19.93 -23.86 -14.48
C VAL A 594 -20.25 -24.22 -13.04
N THR A 595 -21.38 -23.74 -12.51
CA THR A 595 -21.82 -23.98 -11.12
C THR A 595 -22.70 -25.21 -11.00
N HIS A 596 -22.81 -25.74 -9.77
CA HIS A 596 -23.66 -26.88 -9.42
C HIS A 596 -23.42 -28.17 -10.22
N LEU A 597 -22.17 -28.54 -10.48
CA LEU A 597 -21.83 -29.74 -11.25
C LEU A 597 -22.50 -31.03 -10.72
N GLU A 598 -22.87 -31.07 -9.43
CA GLU A 598 -23.67 -32.15 -8.82
C GLU A 598 -25.10 -32.33 -9.39
N ARG A 599 -25.58 -31.40 -10.22
CA ARG A 599 -26.89 -31.46 -10.90
C ARG A 599 -26.79 -31.88 -12.37
N LEU A 600 -25.58 -32.02 -12.90
CA LEU A 600 -25.37 -32.41 -14.29
C LEU A 600 -25.98 -33.80 -14.55
N GLY A 601 -26.79 -33.93 -15.59
CA GLY A 601 -27.27 -35.24 -16.04
C GLY A 601 -26.11 -36.16 -16.49
N PRO A 602 -26.35 -37.46 -16.70
CA PRO A 602 -25.31 -38.44 -17.06
C PRO A 602 -24.83 -38.30 -18.52
N SER A 603 -24.43 -37.10 -18.95
CA SER A 603 -23.91 -36.80 -20.29
C SER A 603 -22.38 -36.75 -20.31
N PRO A 604 -21.69 -37.58 -21.11
CA PRO A 604 -20.23 -37.56 -21.22
C PRO A 604 -19.68 -36.35 -21.99
N ALA A 605 -20.52 -35.55 -22.65
CA ALA A 605 -20.11 -34.50 -23.59
C ALA A 605 -19.14 -33.47 -22.99
N LEU A 606 -19.35 -33.06 -21.73
CA LEU A 606 -18.50 -32.09 -21.02
C LEU A 606 -17.04 -32.54 -20.90
N VAL A 607 -16.80 -33.85 -20.88
CA VAL A 607 -15.46 -34.47 -20.74
C VAL A 607 -14.67 -34.44 -22.06
N ALA A 608 -15.35 -34.35 -23.20
CA ALA A 608 -14.75 -34.45 -24.54
C ALA A 608 -14.29 -33.11 -25.13
N ARG A 609 -14.98 -32.00 -24.84
CA ARG A 609 -14.75 -30.70 -25.53
C ARG A 609 -13.39 -30.09 -25.17
N PRO A 610 -12.64 -29.48 -26.11
CA PRO A 610 -11.32 -28.87 -25.87
C PRO A 610 -11.38 -27.41 -25.36
N ALA A 611 -12.38 -27.03 -24.54
CA ALA A 611 -12.46 -25.69 -23.95
C ALA A 611 -11.28 -25.41 -22.99
N SER A 612 -10.46 -24.42 -23.34
CA SER A 612 -9.48 -23.78 -22.46
C SER A 612 -10.17 -22.75 -21.55
N GLY A 613 -9.67 -22.55 -20.32
CA GLY A 613 -10.27 -21.58 -19.39
C GLY A 613 -11.62 -21.97 -18.77
N LEU A 614 -12.00 -23.26 -18.84
CA LEU A 614 -13.18 -23.80 -18.16
C LEU A 614 -12.89 -24.13 -16.68
N VAL A 615 -13.62 -23.48 -15.76
CA VAL A 615 -13.62 -23.72 -14.31
C VAL A 615 -14.93 -24.41 -13.92
N LEU A 616 -14.85 -25.45 -13.09
CA LEU A 616 -16.01 -26.19 -12.60
C LEU A 616 -16.23 -25.92 -11.10
N SER A 617 -17.48 -25.93 -10.65
CA SER A 617 -17.88 -25.64 -9.27
C SER A 617 -18.94 -26.63 -8.78
N THR A 618 -18.77 -27.15 -7.56
CA THR A 618 -19.75 -27.98 -6.85
C THR A 618 -19.92 -27.55 -5.41
N SER A 619 -21.13 -27.71 -4.86
CA SER A 619 -21.40 -27.52 -3.42
C SER A 619 -21.24 -28.79 -2.58
N LEU A 620 -20.76 -29.90 -3.17
CA LEU A 620 -20.43 -31.13 -2.45
C LEU A 620 -19.01 -31.06 -1.87
N PRO A 621 -18.71 -31.88 -0.83
CA PRO A 621 -17.36 -32.05 -0.28
C PRO A 621 -16.55 -33.16 -0.99
N VAL A 622 -15.21 -33.07 -0.90
CA VAL A 622 -14.25 -33.96 -1.58
C VAL A 622 -14.58 -35.46 -1.44
N PRO A 623 -14.96 -36.00 -0.26
CA PRO A 623 -15.24 -37.44 -0.11
C PRO A 623 -16.45 -37.94 -0.89
N LEU A 624 -17.43 -37.08 -1.21
CA LEU A 624 -18.66 -37.48 -1.90
C LEU A 624 -18.53 -37.43 -3.44
N LEU A 625 -17.49 -36.80 -3.97
CA LEU A 625 -17.30 -36.64 -5.43
C LEU A 625 -17.29 -37.97 -6.18
N HIS A 626 -16.67 -39.01 -5.60
CA HIS A 626 -16.59 -40.35 -6.20
C HIS A 626 -17.95 -41.06 -6.35
N GLY A 627 -18.99 -40.63 -5.63
CA GLY A 627 -20.35 -41.13 -5.77
C GLY A 627 -21.27 -40.23 -6.60
N ALA A 628 -20.89 -38.97 -6.83
CA ALA A 628 -21.75 -37.96 -7.47
C ALA A 628 -21.28 -37.52 -8.87
N LEU A 629 -20.00 -37.73 -9.22
CA LEU A 629 -19.43 -37.28 -10.51
C LEU A 629 -18.82 -38.46 -11.30
N PRO A 630 -18.90 -38.45 -12.65
CA PRO A 630 -18.32 -39.51 -13.47
C PRO A 630 -16.80 -39.66 -13.26
N PRO A 631 -16.27 -40.89 -13.07
CA PRO A 631 -14.82 -41.12 -12.91
C PRO A 631 -13.95 -40.59 -14.05
N ALA A 632 -14.49 -40.57 -15.29
CA ALA A 632 -13.82 -40.01 -16.47
C ALA A 632 -13.68 -38.47 -16.44
N LEU A 633 -14.49 -37.77 -15.64
CA LEU A 633 -14.33 -36.34 -15.35
C LEU A 633 -13.30 -36.16 -14.23
N LEU A 634 -13.41 -36.94 -13.14
CA LEU A 634 -12.52 -36.86 -11.98
C LEU A 634 -11.04 -37.10 -12.32
N SER A 635 -10.72 -37.95 -13.31
CA SER A 635 -9.34 -38.19 -13.76
C SER A 635 -8.71 -37.02 -14.55
N ARG A 636 -9.53 -36.11 -15.10
CA ARG A 636 -9.12 -34.98 -15.96
C ARG A 636 -9.11 -33.61 -15.26
N VAL A 637 -9.73 -33.49 -14.09
CA VAL A 637 -9.74 -32.26 -13.29
C VAL A 637 -8.56 -32.18 -12.32
N SER A 638 -8.32 -30.98 -11.79
CA SER A 638 -7.55 -30.74 -10.57
C SER A 638 -8.52 -30.27 -9.49
N VAL A 639 -8.57 -30.97 -8.35
CA VAL A 639 -9.54 -30.68 -7.29
C VAL A 639 -8.99 -29.59 -6.35
N VAL A 640 -9.79 -28.56 -6.08
CA VAL A 640 -9.49 -27.50 -5.11
C VAL A 640 -10.58 -27.45 -4.05
N ASP A 641 -10.22 -27.86 -2.84
CA ASP A 641 -11.09 -27.83 -1.67
C ASP A 641 -11.20 -26.40 -1.09
N LEU A 642 -12.42 -25.84 -1.05
CA LEU A 642 -12.72 -24.55 -0.45
C LEU A 642 -13.42 -24.69 0.92
N SER A 643 -13.39 -25.89 1.53
CA SER A 643 -13.81 -26.15 2.91
C SER A 643 -13.22 -25.12 3.88
N LEU A 644 -14.04 -24.66 4.82
CA LEU A 644 -13.64 -23.63 5.78
C LEU A 644 -12.62 -24.13 6.79
N GLY A 645 -11.64 -23.28 7.11
CA GLY A 645 -10.75 -23.50 8.24
C GLY A 645 -11.52 -23.45 9.56
N LEU A 646 -11.02 -24.14 10.59
CA LEU A 646 -11.62 -24.15 11.93
C LEU A 646 -11.82 -22.72 12.48
N GLN A 647 -10.93 -21.78 12.15
CA GLN A 647 -11.04 -20.36 12.51
C GLN A 647 -12.13 -19.61 11.72
N ASP A 648 -12.29 -19.91 10.43
CA ASP A 648 -13.32 -19.30 9.59
C ASP A 648 -14.73 -19.79 9.96
N LEU A 649 -14.84 -21.09 10.25
CA LEU A 649 -16.05 -21.69 10.82
C LEU A 649 -16.40 -21.07 12.18
N GLN A 650 -15.42 -20.85 13.06
CA GLN A 650 -15.65 -20.14 14.33
C GLN A 650 -16.23 -18.74 14.10
N GLU A 651 -15.71 -17.98 13.14
CA GLU A 651 -16.20 -16.62 12.89
C GLU A 651 -17.61 -16.63 12.24
N LEU A 652 -17.95 -17.60 11.38
CA LEU A 652 -19.33 -17.78 10.88
C LEU A 652 -20.33 -18.14 11.98
N LEU A 653 -19.94 -19.05 12.88
CA LEU A 653 -20.78 -19.42 14.03
C LEU A 653 -20.91 -18.27 15.02
N LEU A 654 -19.86 -17.45 15.19
CA LEU A 654 -19.93 -16.19 15.94
C LEU A 654 -20.93 -15.20 15.32
N LEU A 655 -20.95 -15.03 13.99
CA LEU A 655 -21.92 -14.16 13.32
C LEU A 655 -23.37 -14.63 13.57
N GLN A 656 -23.65 -15.94 13.56
CA GLN A 656 -24.99 -16.46 13.87
C GLN A 656 -25.37 -16.32 15.36
N LEU A 657 -24.42 -16.48 16.27
CA LEU A 657 -24.65 -16.23 17.70
C LEU A 657 -24.95 -14.75 17.96
N LEU A 658 -24.20 -13.83 17.33
CA LEU A 658 -24.44 -12.39 17.44
C LEU A 658 -25.77 -11.97 16.81
N ARG A 659 -26.16 -12.56 15.67
CA ARG A 659 -27.48 -12.35 15.02
C ARG A 659 -28.64 -12.60 15.97
N ALA A 660 -28.56 -13.66 16.78
CA ALA A 660 -29.61 -14.02 17.73
C ALA A 660 -29.56 -13.22 19.05
N GLN A 661 -28.41 -12.64 19.40
CA GLN A 661 -28.22 -11.89 20.64
C GLN A 661 -28.47 -10.38 20.49
N SER A 662 -27.87 -9.74 19.49
CA SER A 662 -28.01 -8.29 19.26
C SER A 662 -27.57 -7.86 17.86
N GLY A 663 -28.51 -7.27 17.12
CA GLY A 663 -28.24 -6.68 15.80
C GLY A 663 -27.18 -5.57 15.83
N GLU A 664 -27.05 -4.82 16.94
CA GLU A 664 -26.03 -3.77 17.08
C GLU A 664 -24.61 -4.35 17.16
N LEU A 665 -24.36 -5.37 17.99
CA LEU A 665 -23.04 -5.99 18.08
C LEU A 665 -22.67 -6.72 16.79
N LEU A 666 -23.65 -7.35 16.13
CA LEU A 666 -23.47 -7.92 14.78
C LEU A 666 -23.08 -6.84 13.77
N ALA A 667 -23.86 -5.75 13.67
CA ALA A 667 -23.59 -4.67 12.73
C ALA A 667 -22.24 -3.98 12.98
N ARG A 668 -21.88 -3.77 14.25
CA ARG A 668 -20.56 -3.27 14.65
C ARG A 668 -19.43 -4.24 14.29
N HIS A 669 -19.65 -5.54 14.49
CA HIS A 669 -18.65 -6.56 14.16
C HIS A 669 -18.42 -6.69 12.65
N LEU A 670 -19.49 -6.69 11.84
CA LEU A 670 -19.42 -6.71 10.38
C LEU A 670 -18.75 -5.45 9.82
N ARG A 671 -19.03 -4.27 10.40
CA ARG A 671 -18.27 -3.04 10.08
C ARG A 671 -16.78 -3.22 10.37
N LEU A 672 -16.42 -3.71 11.55
CA LEU A 672 -15.01 -3.92 11.92
C LEU A 672 -14.31 -4.98 11.05
N GLN A 673 -14.97 -6.07 10.66
CA GLN A 673 -14.42 -7.03 9.70
C GLN A 673 -14.19 -6.39 8.33
N ARG A 674 -15.12 -5.55 7.86
CA ARG A 674 -14.98 -4.79 6.61
C ARG A 674 -13.84 -3.77 6.70
N ASP A 675 -13.69 -3.08 7.82
CA ASP A 675 -12.62 -2.12 8.07
C ASP A 675 -11.25 -2.83 8.20
N GLU A 676 -11.18 -3.99 8.85
CA GLU A 676 -9.93 -4.78 8.91
C GLU A 676 -9.52 -5.37 7.54
N ARG A 677 -10.47 -5.64 6.63
CA ARG A 677 -10.18 -5.98 5.22
C ARG A 677 -9.73 -4.76 4.41
N LEU A 678 -10.48 -3.64 4.46
CA LEU A 678 -10.29 -2.49 3.56
C LEU A 678 -9.24 -1.45 4.02
N LEU A 679 -9.03 -1.24 5.32
CA LEU A 679 -8.06 -0.23 5.79
C LEU A 679 -6.60 -0.56 5.42
N PRO A 680 -6.14 -1.83 5.47
CA PRO A 680 -4.81 -2.18 4.98
C PRO A 680 -4.64 -1.94 3.46
N GLU A 681 -5.67 -2.21 2.65
CA GLU A 681 -5.64 -1.94 1.20
C GLU A 681 -5.56 -0.45 0.90
N ARG A 682 -6.38 0.37 1.58
CA ARG A 682 -6.33 1.84 1.47
C ARG A 682 -5.01 2.41 1.95
N ARG A 683 -4.43 1.87 3.02
CA ARG A 683 -3.08 2.24 3.50
C ARG A 683 -2.02 1.88 2.46
N ALA A 684 -2.02 0.65 1.96
CA ALA A 684 -1.05 0.20 0.96
C ALA A 684 -1.14 1.02 -0.34
N SER A 685 -2.35 1.39 -0.77
CA SER A 685 -2.57 2.29 -1.90
C SER A 685 -2.07 3.71 -1.64
N ALA A 686 -2.16 4.21 -0.40
CA ALA A 686 -1.60 5.51 -0.02
C ALA A 686 -0.06 5.47 0.11
N GLU A 687 0.51 4.35 0.58
CA GLU A 687 1.96 4.12 0.59
C GLU A 687 2.53 4.01 -0.84
N GLU A 688 1.79 3.42 -1.79
CA GLU A 688 2.15 3.49 -3.22
C GLU A 688 2.02 4.90 -3.79
N ALA A 689 0.94 5.62 -3.50
CA ALA A 689 0.77 7.00 -3.97
C ALA A 689 1.86 7.94 -3.43
N LEU A 690 2.30 7.72 -2.18
CA LEU A 690 3.44 8.42 -1.59
C LEU A 690 4.76 8.05 -2.29
N LEU A 691 5.00 6.76 -2.53
CA LEU A 691 6.20 6.29 -3.24
C LEU A 691 6.25 6.87 -4.67
N ASP A 692 5.12 6.86 -5.40
CA ASP A 692 5.03 7.41 -6.75
C ASP A 692 5.06 8.94 -6.79
N ALA A 693 4.68 9.64 -5.72
CA ALA A 693 4.90 11.09 -5.60
C ALA A 693 6.39 11.39 -5.36
N VAL A 694 7.02 10.65 -4.44
CA VAL A 694 8.46 10.75 -4.15
C VAL A 694 9.33 10.30 -5.33
N LEU A 695 8.82 9.47 -6.26
CA LEU A 695 9.46 9.08 -7.52
C LEU A 695 9.15 9.98 -8.73
N ARG A 696 8.10 10.83 -8.69
CA ARG A 696 7.77 11.77 -9.80
C ARG A 696 8.26 13.21 -9.63
N SER A 697 8.59 13.63 -8.40
CA SER A 697 9.12 14.98 -8.04
C SER A 697 8.09 16.10 -7.94
N ASP A 698 6.81 15.82 -8.21
CA ASP A 698 5.78 16.84 -8.36
C ASP A 698 5.15 17.29 -7.02
N SER A 699 5.76 18.30 -6.38
CA SER A 699 5.22 19.08 -5.24
C SER A 699 4.98 18.33 -3.91
N SER A 700 4.74 19.11 -2.84
CA SER A 700 4.44 18.60 -1.48
C SER A 700 2.99 18.12 -1.31
N ALA A 701 2.02 18.79 -1.94
CA ALA A 701 0.59 18.53 -1.78
C ALA A 701 0.16 17.05 -1.94
N PRO A 702 0.58 16.29 -2.97
CA PRO A 702 0.21 14.87 -3.08
C PRO A 702 0.86 13.99 -2.00
N GLN A 703 2.05 14.37 -1.51
CA GLN A 703 2.73 13.67 -0.42
C GLN A 703 1.94 13.84 0.89
N ASP A 704 1.56 15.07 1.22
CA ASP A 704 0.84 15.39 2.46
C ASP A 704 -0.56 14.76 2.50
N ALA A 705 -1.25 14.69 1.35
CA ALA A 705 -2.49 13.94 1.19
C ALA A 705 -2.30 12.44 1.50
N ALA A 706 -1.29 11.80 0.91
CA ALA A 706 -0.99 10.38 1.14
C ALA A 706 -0.57 10.09 2.60
N LEU A 707 0.28 10.94 3.18
CA LEU A 707 0.69 10.86 4.59
C LEU A 707 -0.51 10.93 5.55
N SER A 708 -1.49 11.80 5.26
CA SER A 708 -2.72 11.89 6.06
C SER A 708 -3.57 10.61 6.01
N ALA A 709 -3.70 10.01 4.81
CA ALA A 709 -4.45 8.77 4.60
C ALA A 709 -3.83 7.57 5.34
N CYS A 710 -2.49 7.45 5.31
CA CYS A 710 -1.74 6.44 6.05
C CYS A 710 -1.99 6.55 7.58
N ARG A 711 -1.91 7.77 8.13
CA ARG A 711 -2.10 8.03 9.56
C ARG A 711 -3.54 7.76 10.02
N ALA A 712 -4.53 8.11 9.21
CA ALA A 712 -5.95 7.90 9.52
C ALA A 712 -6.34 6.41 9.62
N ALA A 713 -5.79 5.56 8.75
CA ALA A 713 -6.12 4.12 8.72
C ALA A 713 -5.69 3.38 10.00
N ASP A 714 -4.48 3.65 10.49
CA ASP A 714 -3.89 2.92 11.62
C ASP A 714 -4.54 3.28 12.98
N GLY A 715 -4.87 4.55 13.20
CA GLY A 715 -5.47 5.02 14.45
C GLY A 715 -6.85 4.41 14.72
N VAL A 716 -7.73 4.45 13.71
CA VAL A 716 -9.10 3.90 13.78
C VAL A 716 -9.07 2.40 14.05
N ARG A 717 -8.26 1.64 13.29
CA ARG A 717 -8.16 0.17 13.40
C ARG A 717 -7.77 -0.26 14.81
N ARG A 718 -6.75 0.35 15.39
CA ARG A 718 -6.20 -0.02 16.72
C ARG A 718 -7.16 0.30 17.87
N ALA A 719 -7.79 1.48 17.85
CA ALA A 719 -8.68 1.93 18.93
C ALA A 719 -10.02 1.16 18.95
N ALA A 720 -10.60 0.90 17.77
CA ALA A 720 -11.89 0.25 17.67
C ALA A 720 -11.83 -1.25 18.02
N ARG A 721 -10.75 -1.93 17.61
CA ARG A 721 -10.50 -3.36 17.88
C ARG A 721 -10.42 -3.70 19.37
N ARG A 722 -9.57 -3.02 20.14
CA ARG A 722 -9.39 -3.29 21.58
C ARG A 722 -10.69 -3.18 22.38
N ARG A 723 -11.56 -2.22 22.03
CA ARG A 723 -12.89 -2.02 22.66
C ARG A 723 -13.97 -3.00 22.21
N HIS A 724 -13.68 -3.83 21.20
CA HIS A 724 -14.60 -4.82 20.63
C HIS A 724 -14.23 -6.25 21.03
N GLU A 725 -12.93 -6.58 21.08
CA GLU A 725 -12.44 -7.90 21.48
C GLU A 725 -12.89 -8.33 22.88
N THR A 726 -12.94 -7.40 23.85
CA THR A 726 -13.43 -7.67 25.21
C THR A 726 -14.91 -8.05 25.22
N ARG A 727 -15.75 -7.37 24.44
CA ARG A 727 -17.20 -7.63 24.32
C ARG A 727 -17.49 -8.96 23.60
N LEU A 728 -16.59 -9.41 22.72
CA LEU A 728 -16.73 -10.67 21.99
C LEU A 728 -16.17 -11.90 22.74
N ALA A 729 -15.57 -11.75 23.92
CA ALA A 729 -14.86 -12.84 24.60
C ALA A 729 -15.74 -14.08 24.84
N ALA A 730 -16.91 -13.92 25.46
CA ALA A 730 -17.83 -15.01 25.75
C ALA A 730 -18.41 -15.69 24.49
N PRO A 731 -19.03 -14.98 23.51
CA PRO A 731 -19.57 -15.63 22.32
C PRO A 731 -18.47 -16.25 21.43
N ARG A 732 -17.23 -15.75 21.44
CA ARG A 732 -16.09 -16.41 20.77
C ARG A 732 -15.70 -17.75 21.40
N GLN A 733 -15.79 -17.91 22.72
CA GLN A 733 -15.56 -19.21 23.35
C GLN A 733 -16.68 -20.20 23.01
N LEU A 734 -17.94 -19.75 22.99
CA LEU A 734 -19.05 -20.62 22.58
C LEU A 734 -18.95 -21.01 21.09
N ALA A 735 -18.48 -20.10 20.22
CA ALA A 735 -18.21 -20.40 18.81
C ALA A 735 -17.06 -21.41 18.61
N LYS A 736 -16.00 -21.37 19.43
CA LYS A 736 -14.92 -22.38 19.46
C LYS A 736 -15.44 -23.78 19.83
N LEU A 737 -16.35 -23.85 20.80
CA LEU A 737 -17.01 -25.11 21.14
C LEU A 737 -17.93 -25.57 20.00
N ALA A 738 -18.75 -24.68 19.44
CA ALA A 738 -19.64 -25.00 18.33
C ALA A 738 -18.87 -25.52 17.09
N ALA A 739 -17.73 -24.93 16.76
CA ALA A 739 -16.87 -25.44 15.69
C ALA A 739 -16.29 -26.84 16.01
N SER A 740 -15.93 -27.10 17.28
CA SER A 740 -15.51 -28.44 17.73
C SER A 740 -16.65 -29.46 17.65
N PHE A 741 -17.90 -29.05 17.91
CA PHE A 741 -19.09 -29.89 17.75
C PHE A 741 -19.45 -30.17 16.29
N TYR A 742 -19.19 -29.24 15.37
CA TYR A 742 -19.34 -29.52 13.93
C TYR A 742 -18.29 -30.55 13.47
N GLY A 743 -17.05 -30.45 13.94
CA GLY A 743 -16.03 -31.49 13.73
C GLY A 743 -16.48 -32.87 14.20
N ALA A 744 -17.09 -32.96 15.39
CA ALA A 744 -17.67 -34.20 15.90
C ALA A 744 -18.79 -34.77 15.00
N LEU A 745 -19.65 -33.92 14.41
CA LEU A 745 -20.65 -34.36 13.45
C LEU A 745 -20.03 -34.83 12.12
N LEU A 746 -18.99 -34.16 11.62
CA LEU A 746 -18.25 -34.60 10.44
C LEU A 746 -17.53 -35.94 10.67
N ASP A 747 -16.98 -36.19 11.86
CA ASP A 747 -16.39 -37.48 12.22
C ASP A 747 -17.45 -38.60 12.31
N VAL A 748 -18.67 -38.30 12.75
CA VAL A 748 -19.82 -39.24 12.65
C VAL A 748 -20.24 -39.47 11.20
N ALA A 749 -20.15 -38.46 10.32
CA ALA A 749 -20.47 -38.63 8.91
C ALA A 749 -19.52 -39.63 8.20
N ARG A 750 -18.27 -39.77 8.66
CA ARG A 750 -17.33 -40.80 8.16
C ARG A 750 -17.83 -42.23 8.39
N LEU A 751 -18.76 -42.47 9.32
CA LEU A 751 -19.26 -43.80 9.67
C LEU A 751 -20.28 -44.35 8.65
N SER A 752 -20.91 -43.50 7.85
CA SER A 752 -21.87 -43.95 6.82
C SER A 752 -22.05 -42.91 5.72
N PRO A 753 -22.00 -43.30 4.43
CA PRO A 753 -22.25 -42.38 3.31
C PRO A 753 -23.69 -41.84 3.25
N ALA A 754 -24.60 -42.37 4.09
CA ALA A 754 -25.96 -41.85 4.25
C ALA A 754 -26.02 -40.57 5.12
N TYR A 755 -24.91 -40.14 5.73
CA TYR A 755 -24.85 -38.98 6.61
C TYR A 755 -24.21 -37.77 5.93
N PHE A 756 -25.01 -36.71 5.75
CA PHE A 756 -24.56 -35.41 5.26
C PHE A 756 -25.11 -34.30 6.15
N PHE A 757 -24.22 -33.47 6.72
CA PHE A 757 -24.56 -32.43 7.68
C PHE A 757 -24.17 -31.04 7.12
N PRO A 758 -25.03 -30.39 6.33
CA PRO A 758 -24.68 -29.14 5.66
C PRO A 758 -24.46 -27.99 6.66
N HIS A 759 -23.38 -27.21 6.45
CA HIS A 759 -22.98 -26.08 7.30
C HIS A 759 -24.15 -25.15 7.66
N ARG A 760 -24.94 -24.69 6.67
CA ARG A 760 -26.08 -23.79 6.88
C ARG A 760 -27.12 -24.37 7.87
N GLY A 761 -27.34 -25.68 7.85
CA GLY A 761 -28.25 -26.37 8.78
C GLY A 761 -27.72 -26.45 10.20
N PHE A 762 -26.40 -26.63 10.37
CA PHE A 762 -25.75 -26.58 11.69
C PHE A 762 -25.73 -25.16 12.25
N ALA A 763 -25.35 -24.18 11.42
CA ALA A 763 -25.33 -22.76 11.77
C ALA A 763 -26.71 -22.27 12.28
N ALA A 764 -27.80 -22.74 11.67
CA ALA A 764 -29.16 -22.47 12.12
C ALA A 764 -29.54 -23.17 13.45
N ALA A 765 -28.96 -24.33 13.77
CA ALA A 765 -29.16 -24.98 15.07
C ALA A 765 -28.42 -24.26 16.21
N VAL A 766 -27.25 -23.70 15.89
CA VAL A 766 -26.43 -22.89 16.81
C VAL A 766 -27.05 -21.51 17.08
N SER A 767 -27.62 -20.84 16.07
CA SER A 767 -28.07 -19.44 16.18
C SER A 767 -29.02 -19.20 17.35
N GLY A 768 -30.09 -19.99 17.51
CA GLY A 768 -31.06 -19.81 18.60
C GLY A 768 -30.55 -20.17 20.01
N ALA A 769 -29.25 -20.41 20.22
CA ALA A 769 -28.72 -20.88 21.50
C ALA A 769 -28.58 -19.73 22.50
N PRO A 770 -29.21 -19.82 23.70
CA PRO A 770 -29.15 -18.75 24.69
C PRO A 770 -27.77 -18.69 25.33
N VAL A 771 -26.98 -17.66 24.97
CA VAL A 771 -25.77 -17.27 25.68
C VAL A 771 -26.18 -16.48 26.92
N GLY A 772 -26.44 -17.21 28.01
CA GLY A 772 -26.68 -16.63 29.33
C GLY A 772 -25.38 -16.17 30.01
N PRO A 773 -25.48 -15.60 31.23
CA PRO A 773 -24.30 -15.20 32.01
C PRO A 773 -23.45 -16.38 32.46
N ASP A 774 -24.05 -17.58 32.62
CA ASP A 774 -23.32 -18.82 32.90
C ASP A 774 -22.85 -19.50 31.60
N ALA A 775 -21.53 -19.53 31.41
CA ALA A 775 -20.88 -20.22 30.30
C ALA A 775 -20.96 -21.76 30.41
N ALA A 776 -21.00 -22.34 31.62
CA ALA A 776 -21.16 -23.77 31.82
C ALA A 776 -22.55 -24.23 31.38
N GLU A 777 -23.60 -23.47 31.74
CA GLU A 777 -24.95 -23.74 31.28
C GLU A 777 -25.10 -23.53 29.77
N ALA A 778 -24.60 -22.42 29.22
CA ALA A 778 -24.69 -22.15 27.77
C ALA A 778 -24.00 -23.23 26.92
N THR A 779 -22.84 -23.74 27.37
CA THR A 779 -22.11 -24.83 26.68
C THR A 779 -22.85 -26.18 26.76
N ASN A 780 -23.47 -26.49 27.91
CA ASN A 780 -24.32 -27.69 28.06
C ASN A 780 -25.61 -27.61 27.21
N ARG A 781 -26.30 -26.47 27.22
CA ARG A 781 -27.52 -26.22 26.43
C ARG A 781 -27.26 -26.35 24.92
N LEU A 782 -26.09 -25.92 24.45
CA LEU A 782 -25.68 -26.08 23.04
C LEU A 782 -25.53 -27.56 22.66
N ALA A 783 -24.78 -28.34 23.45
CA ALA A 783 -24.60 -29.77 23.20
C ALA A 783 -25.94 -30.53 23.21
N ALA A 784 -26.81 -30.20 24.17
CA ALA A 784 -28.14 -30.78 24.29
C ALA A 784 -29.00 -30.56 23.04
N ARG A 785 -29.01 -29.35 22.47
CA ARG A 785 -29.77 -29.08 21.24
C ARG A 785 -29.18 -29.82 20.05
N LEU A 786 -27.86 -29.90 19.92
CA LEU A 786 -27.25 -30.63 18.80
C LEU A 786 -27.59 -32.13 18.86
N LEU A 787 -27.59 -32.74 20.04
CA LEU A 787 -28.12 -34.10 20.22
C LEU A 787 -29.62 -34.20 19.85
N ALA A 788 -30.45 -33.24 20.25
CA ALA A 788 -31.86 -33.21 19.87
C ALA A 788 -32.10 -32.95 18.35
N ARG A 789 -31.17 -32.28 17.65
CA ARG A 789 -31.27 -31.91 16.23
C ARG A 789 -30.63 -32.93 15.28
N TYR A 790 -29.69 -33.76 15.74
CA TYR A 790 -29.02 -34.75 14.89
C TYR A 790 -29.23 -36.20 15.36
N GLY A 791 -29.46 -36.43 16.65
CA GLY A 791 -29.74 -37.75 17.21
C GLY A 791 -30.91 -38.50 16.55
N PRO A 792 -32.05 -37.86 16.20
CA PRO A 792 -33.16 -38.54 15.52
C PRO A 792 -32.82 -39.07 14.11
N GLY A 793 -31.78 -38.55 13.45
CA GLY A 793 -31.33 -39.00 12.12
C GLY A 793 -30.20 -40.04 12.15
N LEU A 794 -29.76 -40.47 13.33
CA LEU A 794 -28.61 -41.37 13.52
C LEU A 794 -29.05 -42.77 13.98
N ALA A 795 -28.27 -43.78 13.61
CA ALA A 795 -28.43 -45.12 14.18
C ALA A 795 -28.07 -45.11 15.68
N ARG A 796 -28.69 -45.96 16.51
CA ARG A 796 -28.49 -45.97 17.97
C ARG A 796 -27.02 -46.05 18.39
N SER A 797 -26.21 -46.83 17.67
CA SER A 797 -24.74 -46.90 17.85
C SER A 797 -24.06 -45.55 17.57
N HIS A 798 -24.43 -44.87 16.49
CA HIS A 798 -23.84 -43.61 16.06
C HIS A 798 -24.29 -42.42 16.94
N VAL A 799 -25.48 -42.49 17.57
CA VAL A 799 -25.87 -41.55 18.62
C VAL A 799 -24.91 -41.62 19.81
N ALA A 800 -24.57 -42.83 20.31
CA ALA A 800 -23.62 -42.97 21.41
C ALA A 800 -22.20 -42.50 21.05
N VAL A 801 -21.78 -42.66 19.79
CA VAL A 801 -20.52 -42.08 19.29
C VAL A 801 -20.59 -40.55 19.26
N LEU A 802 -21.71 -39.95 18.83
CA LEU A 802 -21.89 -38.50 18.88
C LEU A 802 -21.91 -37.98 20.34
N GLU A 803 -22.60 -38.66 21.26
CA GLU A 803 -22.60 -38.35 22.70
C GLU A 803 -21.16 -38.32 23.25
N LEU A 804 -20.33 -39.33 22.94
CA LEU A 804 -18.90 -39.39 23.34
C LEU A 804 -18.07 -38.26 22.71
N LEU A 805 -18.21 -37.99 21.42
CA LEU A 805 -17.42 -36.96 20.72
C LEU A 805 -17.76 -35.55 21.21
N LEU A 806 -19.04 -35.26 21.46
CA LEU A 806 -19.47 -33.98 22.06
C LEU A 806 -18.99 -33.85 23.51
N ALA A 807 -19.02 -34.93 24.30
CA ALA A 807 -18.48 -34.94 25.67
C ALA A 807 -16.96 -34.69 25.70
N ALA A 808 -16.21 -35.34 24.79
CA ALA A 808 -14.77 -35.12 24.65
C ALA A 808 -14.44 -33.67 24.22
N ALA A 809 -15.24 -33.09 23.30
CA ALA A 809 -15.11 -31.69 22.92
C ALA A 809 -15.41 -30.71 24.08
N LEU A 810 -16.41 -31.00 24.91
CA LEU A 810 -16.71 -30.24 26.14
C LEU A 810 -15.56 -30.29 27.16
N LEU A 811 -15.02 -31.48 27.41
CA LEU A 811 -13.90 -31.66 28.35
C LEU A 811 -12.64 -30.92 27.86
N ARG A 812 -12.32 -31.00 26.56
CA ARG A 812 -11.23 -30.24 25.93
C ARG A 812 -11.45 -28.73 26.04
N HIS A 813 -12.67 -28.24 25.81
CA HIS A 813 -13.01 -26.82 25.94
C HIS A 813 -12.89 -26.30 27.39
N ARG A 814 -13.11 -27.17 28.39
CA ARG A 814 -12.94 -26.86 29.82
C ARG A 814 -11.51 -27.07 30.34
N GLY A 815 -10.55 -27.45 29.48
CA GLY A 815 -9.17 -27.73 29.88
C GLY A 815 -8.99 -29.03 30.68
N LEU A 816 -9.98 -29.92 30.69
CA LEU A 816 -10.00 -31.18 31.44
C LEU A 816 -9.49 -32.38 30.62
N CYS A 817 -8.83 -32.10 29.49
CA CYS A 817 -8.48 -33.08 28.44
C CYS A 817 -7.39 -32.51 27.54
N SER A 818 -6.29 -33.24 27.34
CA SER A 818 -5.34 -32.94 26.26
C SER A 818 -5.80 -33.53 24.92
N GLU A 819 -5.30 -33.00 23.81
CA GLU A 819 -5.59 -33.57 22.48
C GLU A 819 -4.99 -34.97 22.30
N THR A 820 -3.87 -35.27 22.98
CA THR A 820 -3.25 -36.60 22.97
C THR A 820 -4.08 -37.62 23.74
N GLU A 821 -4.63 -37.26 24.90
CA GLU A 821 -5.62 -38.07 25.64
C GLU A 821 -6.91 -38.26 24.83
N ARG A 822 -7.38 -37.23 24.13
CA ARG A 822 -8.56 -37.32 23.24
C ARG A 822 -8.32 -38.34 22.12
N ALA A 823 -7.17 -38.25 21.45
CA ALA A 823 -6.79 -39.19 20.39
C ALA A 823 -6.61 -40.61 20.94
N ALA A 824 -6.02 -40.78 22.11
CA ALA A 824 -5.88 -42.07 22.79
C ALA A 824 -7.24 -42.69 23.13
N LEU A 825 -8.18 -41.93 23.69
CA LEU A 825 -9.49 -42.45 24.08
C LEU A 825 -10.37 -42.80 22.87
N LEU A 826 -10.24 -42.09 21.74
CA LEU A 826 -11.04 -42.32 20.53
C LEU A 826 -10.42 -43.38 19.62
N GLY A 827 -9.11 -43.33 19.36
CA GLY A 827 -8.39 -44.31 18.52
C GLY A 827 -7.97 -45.58 19.27
N GLY A 828 -7.78 -45.52 20.60
CA GLY A 828 -7.13 -46.58 21.38
C GLY A 828 -5.62 -46.58 21.19
N LEU A 829 -4.93 -47.61 21.71
CA LEU A 829 -3.46 -47.74 21.61
C LEU A 829 -3.00 -48.75 20.53
N GLY A 830 -3.93 -49.30 19.74
CA GLY A 830 -3.60 -50.21 18.64
C GLY A 830 -2.75 -49.54 17.56
N GLY A 831 -1.73 -50.25 17.08
CA GLY A 831 -0.80 -49.78 16.03
C GLY A 831 0.36 -48.92 16.52
N LEU A 832 0.44 -48.59 17.82
CA LEU A 832 1.56 -47.84 18.38
C LEU A 832 2.69 -48.79 18.77
N SER A 833 3.92 -48.44 18.38
CA SER A 833 5.15 -49.12 18.82
C SER A 833 5.97 -48.15 19.68
N PRO A 834 6.35 -48.49 20.93
CA PRO A 834 7.05 -47.57 21.81
C PRO A 834 8.52 -47.35 21.34
N PRO A 835 9.06 -46.12 21.44
CA PRO A 835 10.42 -45.79 21.01
C PRO A 835 11.47 -46.31 21.99
N GLY A 836 11.70 -47.63 22.00
CA GLY A 836 12.67 -48.29 22.89
C GLY A 836 12.24 -49.68 23.37
N ALA A 837 11.79 -50.56 22.46
CA ALA A 837 11.21 -51.86 22.78
C ALA A 837 12.23 -52.92 23.26
N ALA A 838 12.84 -52.70 24.43
CA ALA A 838 13.66 -53.68 25.14
C ALA A 838 13.80 -53.40 26.66
N ARG A 839 12.73 -53.64 27.44
CA ARG A 839 12.83 -53.82 28.90
C ARG A 839 12.06 -55.07 29.35
N PRO A 840 12.69 -56.05 30.02
CA PRO A 840 12.00 -57.20 30.60
C PRO A 840 11.25 -56.80 31.88
N GLY A 841 10.14 -56.09 31.72
CA GLY A 841 9.16 -55.85 32.78
C GLY A 841 8.47 -57.15 33.21
N ALA A 842 7.92 -57.17 34.43
CA ALA A 842 7.23 -58.35 34.96
C ALA A 842 6.06 -58.77 34.06
N ALA A 843 5.89 -60.08 33.84
CA ALA A 843 4.81 -60.59 33.02
C ALA A 843 3.42 -60.17 33.57
N PRO A 844 2.48 -59.72 32.72
CA PRO A 844 1.17 -59.29 33.17
C PRO A 844 0.38 -60.45 33.78
N PRO A 845 -0.36 -60.22 34.88
CA PRO A 845 -0.92 -61.30 35.69
C PRO A 845 -1.94 -62.14 34.92
N GLY A 846 -1.94 -63.46 35.19
CA GLY A 846 -2.63 -64.46 34.37
C GLY A 846 -4.14 -64.27 34.16
N TRP A 847 -4.81 -63.54 35.07
CA TRP A 847 -6.24 -63.21 34.96
C TRP A 847 -6.55 -62.16 33.87
N ILE A 848 -5.55 -61.48 33.30
CA ILE A 848 -5.74 -60.53 32.19
C ILE A 848 -5.77 -61.29 30.85
N PRO A 849 -6.80 -61.11 30.00
CA PRO A 849 -6.91 -61.80 28.70
C PRO A 849 -5.70 -61.57 27.79
N ALA A 850 -5.26 -62.63 27.08
CA ALA A 850 -4.05 -62.58 26.25
C ALA A 850 -4.07 -61.46 25.19
N ALA A 851 -5.23 -61.21 24.56
CA ALA A 851 -5.41 -60.16 23.56
C ALA A 851 -5.21 -58.72 24.08
N VAL A 852 -5.34 -58.49 25.40
CA VAL A 852 -5.17 -57.18 26.04
C VAL A 852 -3.70 -56.90 26.41
N ARG A 853 -2.90 -57.95 26.65
CA ARG A 853 -1.54 -57.85 27.20
C ARG A 853 -0.60 -56.92 26.38
N PRO A 854 -0.59 -56.93 25.03
CA PRO A 854 0.24 -55.99 24.26
C PRO A 854 -0.17 -54.53 24.47
N GLN A 855 -1.47 -54.25 24.52
CA GLN A 855 -1.99 -52.88 24.73
C GLN A 855 -1.75 -52.39 26.17
N LEU A 856 -1.68 -53.31 27.13
CA LEU A 856 -1.34 -53.01 28.53
C LEU A 856 0.13 -52.56 28.68
N LEU A 857 1.06 -53.22 27.98
CA LEU A 857 2.47 -52.84 27.97
C LEU A 857 2.69 -51.48 27.28
N VAL A 858 2.00 -51.23 26.17
CA VAL A 858 2.00 -49.91 25.51
C VAL A 858 1.37 -48.82 26.40
N LEU A 859 0.42 -49.17 27.27
CA LEU A 859 -0.15 -48.24 28.24
C LEU A 859 0.83 -47.91 29.38
N GLU A 860 1.60 -48.88 29.89
CA GLU A 860 2.53 -48.68 31.02
C GLU A 860 3.70 -47.73 30.71
N GLU A 861 4.12 -47.63 29.44
CA GLU A 861 5.15 -46.65 29.01
C GLU A 861 4.66 -45.19 29.06
N VAL A 862 3.34 -44.96 29.03
CA VAL A 862 2.74 -43.62 29.12
C VAL A 862 2.92 -43.09 30.57
N PRO A 863 3.47 -41.88 30.79
CA PRO A 863 3.94 -41.43 32.11
C PRO A 863 2.97 -41.57 33.29
N GLY A 864 1.66 -41.41 33.05
CA GLY A 864 0.63 -41.53 34.10
C GLY A 864 0.38 -42.96 34.61
N PHE A 865 0.78 -43.99 33.85
CA PHE A 865 0.50 -45.40 34.11
C PHE A 865 1.76 -46.24 34.41
N ARG A 866 2.90 -45.60 34.66
CA ARG A 866 4.15 -46.30 34.96
C ARG A 866 4.04 -47.14 36.23
N GLY A 867 4.29 -48.45 36.12
CA GLY A 867 4.11 -49.40 37.22
C GLY A 867 2.69 -49.96 37.35
N LEU A 868 1.82 -49.76 36.35
CA LEU A 868 0.50 -50.36 36.29
C LEU A 868 0.53 -51.89 36.38
N VAL A 869 1.44 -52.57 35.68
CA VAL A 869 1.53 -54.05 35.72
C VAL A 869 1.98 -54.52 37.10
N ALA A 870 2.93 -53.82 37.72
CA ALA A 870 3.33 -54.08 39.10
C ALA A 870 2.18 -53.86 40.10
N SER A 871 1.33 -52.85 39.88
CA SER A 871 0.14 -52.59 40.72
C SER A 871 -0.96 -53.66 40.54
N LEU A 872 -1.22 -54.08 39.30
CA LEU A 872 -2.18 -55.14 38.96
C LEU A 872 -1.80 -56.49 39.59
N SER A 873 -0.50 -56.81 39.62
CA SER A 873 0.01 -58.00 40.29
C SER A 873 0.05 -57.88 41.82
N ARG A 874 0.27 -56.68 42.38
CA ARG A 874 0.34 -56.46 43.84
C ARG A 874 -1.02 -56.34 44.52
N SER A 875 -2.07 -55.92 43.82
CA SER A 875 -3.41 -55.66 44.40
C SER A 875 -4.58 -56.24 43.58
N PRO A 876 -4.53 -57.51 43.13
CA PRO A 876 -5.45 -58.06 42.14
C PRO A 876 -6.93 -58.01 42.58
N ALA A 877 -7.23 -58.22 43.86
CA ALA A 877 -8.61 -58.16 44.37
C ALA A 877 -9.25 -56.77 44.24
N GLN A 878 -8.50 -55.70 44.52
CA GLN A 878 -8.98 -54.32 44.41
C GLN A 878 -9.22 -53.93 42.95
N TRP A 879 -8.31 -54.33 42.05
CA TRP A 879 -8.46 -54.13 40.61
C TRP A 879 -9.63 -54.92 40.02
N GLN A 880 -9.80 -56.20 40.40
CA GLN A 880 -10.93 -57.01 39.95
C GLN A 880 -12.27 -56.48 40.49
N GLN A 881 -12.33 -55.95 41.71
CA GLN A 881 -13.52 -55.30 42.24
C GLN A 881 -13.87 -54.03 41.46
N TYR A 882 -12.87 -53.18 41.16
CA TYR A 882 -13.05 -51.96 40.37
C TYR A 882 -13.56 -52.25 38.95
N LEU A 883 -12.96 -53.23 38.26
CA LEU A 883 -13.32 -53.63 36.89
C LEU A 883 -14.65 -54.42 36.80
N ARG A 884 -15.22 -54.85 37.93
CA ARG A 884 -16.56 -55.46 38.02
C ARG A 884 -17.68 -54.44 38.26
N LEU A 885 -17.36 -53.17 38.51
CA LEU A 885 -18.37 -52.12 38.59
C LEU A 885 -19.04 -51.91 37.22
N PRO A 886 -20.29 -51.43 37.16
CA PRO A 886 -20.86 -50.90 35.92
C PRO A 886 -19.98 -49.78 35.37
N SER A 887 -20.00 -49.53 34.05
CA SER A 887 -19.04 -48.62 33.40
C SER A 887 -19.08 -47.15 33.87
N CYS A 888 -20.15 -46.73 34.55
CA CYS A 888 -20.19 -45.45 35.27
C CYS A 888 -19.15 -45.37 36.40
N GLY A 889 -18.70 -46.51 36.94
CA GLY A 889 -17.60 -46.62 37.92
C GLY A 889 -16.25 -46.13 37.41
N ALA A 890 -16.04 -46.02 36.08
CA ALA A 890 -14.86 -45.38 35.51
C ALA A 890 -14.74 -43.88 35.89
N ALA A 891 -15.86 -43.23 36.20
CA ALA A 891 -15.87 -41.86 36.73
C ALA A 891 -15.50 -41.78 38.23
N GLY A 892 -15.51 -42.90 38.95
CA GLY A 892 -15.03 -43.02 40.33
C GLY A 892 -13.50 -43.15 40.42
N PRO A 893 -12.87 -42.74 41.54
CA PRO A 893 -11.43 -42.85 41.73
C PRO A 893 -10.97 -44.31 41.75
N VAL A 894 -9.73 -44.57 41.32
CA VAL A 894 -9.13 -45.91 41.40
C VAL A 894 -8.86 -46.24 42.88
N PRO A 895 -9.30 -47.40 43.41
CA PRO A 895 -9.15 -47.72 44.83
C PRO A 895 -7.69 -47.93 45.26
N CYS A 896 -6.81 -48.30 44.34
CA CYS A 896 -5.38 -48.52 44.59
C CYS A 896 -4.63 -47.18 44.67
N ARG A 897 -4.15 -46.78 45.86
CA ARG A 897 -3.41 -45.51 46.10
C ARG A 897 -2.32 -45.19 45.06
N SER A 898 -1.65 -46.21 44.51
CA SER A 898 -0.64 -46.09 43.44
C SER A 898 -1.11 -45.43 42.14
N HIS A 899 -2.42 -45.40 41.87
CA HIS A 899 -3.02 -44.93 40.62
C HIS A 899 -4.23 -44.01 40.86
N ALA A 900 -4.35 -43.44 42.07
CA ALA A 900 -5.44 -42.53 42.43
C ALA A 900 -5.33 -41.16 41.75
N HIS A 901 -4.16 -40.81 41.18
CA HIS A 901 -3.89 -39.57 40.45
C HIS A 901 -4.45 -39.52 39.02
N LEU A 902 -4.99 -40.63 38.50
CA LEU A 902 -5.41 -40.73 37.10
C LEU A 902 -6.62 -39.82 36.77
N SER A 903 -6.49 -39.05 35.68
CA SER A 903 -7.56 -38.18 35.15
C SER A 903 -8.83 -38.99 34.78
N LEU A 904 -9.97 -38.32 34.59
CA LEU A 904 -11.20 -38.98 34.13
C LEU A 904 -10.99 -39.72 32.81
N LEU A 905 -10.22 -39.13 31.90
CA LEU A 905 -9.96 -39.70 30.57
C LEU A 905 -8.86 -40.76 30.59
N GLN A 906 -7.89 -40.65 31.50
CA GLN A 906 -6.93 -41.72 31.78
C GLN A 906 -7.62 -42.96 32.37
N ARG A 907 -8.59 -42.78 33.28
CA ARG A 907 -9.44 -43.87 33.77
C ARG A 907 -10.32 -44.45 32.65
N ALA A 908 -10.93 -43.62 31.80
CA ALA A 908 -11.68 -44.11 30.64
C ALA A 908 -10.79 -44.88 29.63
N LEU A 909 -9.55 -44.44 29.42
CA LEU A 909 -8.56 -45.13 28.57
C LEU A 909 -8.16 -46.49 29.16
N LEU A 910 -7.92 -46.56 30.48
CA LEU A 910 -7.62 -47.79 31.21
C LEU A 910 -8.77 -48.80 31.15
N TRP A 911 -10.01 -48.33 31.25
CA TRP A 911 -11.19 -49.19 31.04
C TRP A 911 -11.33 -49.62 29.57
N ARG A 912 -11.04 -48.74 28.60
CA ARG A 912 -11.04 -49.09 27.16
C ARG A 912 -10.03 -50.17 26.81
N THR A 913 -8.82 -50.15 27.40
CA THR A 913 -7.80 -51.18 27.14
C THR A 913 -8.11 -52.49 27.86
N LEU A 914 -8.50 -52.44 29.14
CA LEU A 914 -8.77 -53.64 29.95
C LEU A 914 -10.11 -54.33 29.60
N LEU A 915 -11.12 -53.57 29.19
CA LEU A 915 -12.48 -54.04 28.91
C LEU A 915 -13.01 -53.47 27.57
N PRO A 916 -12.51 -53.92 26.40
CA PRO A 916 -12.88 -53.34 25.09
C PRO A 916 -14.39 -53.29 24.80
N GLY A 917 -15.20 -54.17 25.41
CA GLY A 917 -16.65 -54.18 25.26
C GLY A 917 -17.40 -53.08 26.03
N CYS A 918 -16.77 -52.36 26.96
CA CYS A 918 -17.47 -51.39 27.81
C CYS A 918 -17.64 -49.98 27.18
N LEU A 919 -17.20 -49.78 25.93
CA LEU A 919 -17.18 -48.48 25.23
C LEU A 919 -18.51 -47.71 25.28
N GLY A 920 -19.66 -48.38 25.15
CA GLY A 920 -20.97 -47.74 25.23
C GLY A 920 -21.27 -47.17 26.63
N GLY A 921 -20.97 -47.92 27.68
CA GLY A 921 -21.12 -47.46 29.07
C GLY A 921 -20.06 -46.43 29.48
N LEU A 922 -18.86 -46.46 28.87
CA LEU A 922 -17.86 -45.40 29.01
C LEU A 922 -18.30 -44.10 28.33
N ALA A 923 -18.94 -44.18 27.15
CA ALA A 923 -19.52 -43.01 26.50
C ALA A 923 -20.55 -42.33 27.40
N GLU A 924 -21.45 -43.10 28.02
CA GLU A 924 -22.42 -42.59 28.99
C GLU A 924 -21.74 -42.01 30.25
N ALA A 925 -20.72 -42.67 30.80
CA ALA A 925 -19.98 -42.19 31.97
C ALA A 925 -19.24 -40.86 31.71
N VAL A 926 -18.56 -40.75 30.57
CA VAL A 926 -17.82 -39.56 30.14
C VAL A 926 -18.80 -38.44 29.75
N ALA A 927 -19.95 -38.77 29.16
CA ALA A 927 -21.00 -37.80 28.82
C ALA A 927 -21.80 -37.31 30.05
N ALA A 928 -21.94 -38.11 31.11
CA ALA A 928 -22.62 -37.68 32.33
C ALA A 928 -21.85 -36.61 33.14
N TYR A 929 -20.51 -36.66 33.12
CA TYR A 929 -19.67 -35.76 33.91
C TYR A 929 -19.81 -34.26 33.55
N PRO A 930 -20.03 -33.86 32.28
CA PRO A 930 -20.45 -32.52 31.91
C PRO A 930 -21.98 -32.27 31.89
N ARG A 931 -22.81 -32.98 32.68
CA ARG A 931 -24.29 -32.81 32.84
C ARG A 931 -25.05 -32.27 31.60
N PRO A 932 -25.25 -33.07 30.55
CA PRO A 932 -26.34 -32.87 29.60
C PRO A 932 -27.69 -33.02 30.33
N PRO A 933 -28.79 -32.44 29.82
CA PRO A 933 -30.13 -32.84 30.25
C PRO A 933 -30.36 -34.33 29.93
N PRO A 934 -31.27 -35.01 30.65
CA PRO A 934 -31.53 -36.43 30.45
C PRO A 934 -31.92 -36.72 29.00
N ARG A 935 -31.62 -37.94 28.54
CA ARG A 935 -32.02 -38.44 27.20
C ARG A 935 -33.48 -38.14 26.96
N GLY A 936 -33.76 -37.26 25.99
CA GLY A 936 -35.10 -37.16 25.43
C GLY A 936 -35.51 -38.54 24.93
N PRO A 937 -36.77 -38.98 25.15
CA PRO A 937 -37.18 -40.32 24.78
C PRO A 937 -36.86 -40.55 23.29
N HIS A 938 -36.21 -41.68 22.99
CA HIS A 938 -35.89 -42.05 21.61
C HIS A 938 -37.13 -41.87 20.74
N ALA A 939 -36.97 -41.26 19.57
CA ALA A 939 -38.05 -40.61 18.84
C ALA A 939 -39.00 -41.60 18.14
N THR A 940 -39.69 -42.45 18.91
CA THR A 940 -40.80 -43.31 18.50
C THR A 940 -42.15 -42.66 18.79
N ALA A 941 -42.20 -41.68 19.70
CA ALA A 941 -43.40 -40.90 20.01
C ALA A 941 -43.73 -39.92 18.86
N PRO A 942 -44.85 -40.05 18.13
CA PRO A 942 -45.13 -39.24 16.93
C PRO A 942 -45.16 -37.74 17.20
N ARG A 943 -45.65 -37.30 18.37
CA ARG A 943 -45.64 -35.88 18.78
C ARG A 943 -44.24 -35.29 18.96
N ALA A 944 -43.24 -36.10 19.33
CA ALA A 944 -41.85 -35.66 19.45
C ALA A 944 -41.19 -35.57 18.08
N LEU A 945 -41.42 -36.56 17.22
CA LEU A 945 -41.00 -36.51 15.81
C LEU A 945 -41.66 -35.37 15.04
N TRP A 946 -42.95 -35.06 15.27
CA TRP A 946 -43.63 -33.94 14.61
C TRP A 946 -43.00 -32.59 14.97
N ARG A 947 -42.66 -32.37 16.24
CA ARG A 947 -41.91 -31.18 16.69
C ARG A 947 -40.53 -31.05 16.03
N TYR A 948 -39.93 -32.15 15.58
CA TYR A 948 -38.69 -32.17 14.82
C TYR A 948 -38.94 -31.91 13.33
N VAL A 949 -39.82 -32.70 12.70
CA VAL A 949 -40.15 -32.65 11.27
C VAL A 949 -40.75 -31.30 10.86
N GLY A 950 -41.70 -30.75 11.62
CA GLY A 950 -42.32 -29.44 11.36
C GLY A 950 -41.37 -28.23 11.49
N GLN A 951 -40.10 -28.45 11.83
CA GLN A 951 -39.02 -27.44 11.82
C GLN A 951 -38.06 -27.61 10.62
N HIS A 952 -38.41 -28.45 9.63
CA HIS A 952 -37.67 -28.58 8.38
C HIS A 952 -38.47 -27.97 7.22
N GLN A 953 -37.77 -27.20 6.37
CA GLN A 953 -38.28 -26.80 5.06
C GLN A 953 -37.55 -27.64 4.00
N GLY A 954 -38.27 -28.57 3.37
CA GLY A 954 -37.73 -29.52 2.39
C GLY A 954 -38.28 -30.94 2.58
N PRO A 955 -37.89 -31.89 1.71
CA PRO A 955 -38.35 -33.27 1.75
C PRO A 955 -37.88 -34.01 3.01
N VAL A 956 -38.71 -34.93 3.51
CA VAL A 956 -38.40 -35.78 4.66
C VAL A 956 -38.01 -37.18 4.17
N ILE A 957 -36.74 -37.55 4.33
CA ILE A 957 -36.25 -38.89 3.96
C ILE A 957 -36.36 -39.82 5.17
N LEU A 958 -37.09 -40.94 5.02
CA LEU A 958 -37.23 -41.97 6.05
C LEU A 958 -36.41 -43.21 5.66
N ILE A 959 -35.27 -43.41 6.33
CA ILE A 959 -34.43 -44.58 6.12
C ILE A 959 -34.98 -45.74 6.96
N VAL A 960 -35.50 -46.78 6.29
CA VAL A 960 -36.01 -47.99 6.94
C VAL A 960 -34.87 -49.00 7.12
N PRO A 961 -34.60 -49.50 8.34
CA PRO A 961 -33.58 -50.52 8.54
C PRO A 961 -34.04 -51.87 7.96
N ARG A 962 -33.14 -52.60 7.29
CA ARG A 962 -33.41 -53.98 6.84
C ARG A 962 -33.66 -54.89 8.06
N HIS A 963 -34.63 -55.79 7.94
CA HIS A 963 -35.03 -56.71 9.01
C HIS A 963 -33.98 -57.78 9.30
N THR A 964 -33.03 -57.48 10.19
CA THR A 964 -32.09 -58.47 10.75
C THR A 964 -32.57 -58.99 12.11
N GLY A 965 -33.69 -59.72 12.10
CA GLY A 965 -34.19 -60.53 13.23
C GLY A 965 -35.18 -59.86 14.19
N GLY A 966 -36.26 -60.59 14.51
CA GLY A 966 -37.04 -60.53 15.76
C GLY A 966 -37.89 -59.29 16.08
N GLY A 967 -37.53 -58.10 15.63
CA GLY A 967 -38.22 -56.85 15.99
C GLY A 967 -39.49 -56.60 15.19
N THR A 968 -40.57 -56.22 15.87
CA THR A 968 -41.82 -55.71 15.27
C THR A 968 -41.56 -54.36 14.59
N GLY A 969 -41.23 -54.41 13.29
CA GLY A 969 -41.02 -53.21 12.48
C GLY A 969 -42.30 -52.40 12.33
N ALA A 970 -42.27 -51.15 12.80
CA ALA A 970 -43.36 -50.21 12.55
C ALA A 970 -43.43 -49.91 11.04
N GLN A 971 -44.56 -50.20 10.41
CA GLN A 971 -44.77 -49.91 8.99
C GLN A 971 -44.58 -48.39 8.74
N PRO A 972 -43.76 -47.97 7.75
CA PRO A 972 -43.47 -46.55 7.54
C PRO A 972 -44.73 -45.69 7.31
N LEU A 973 -45.72 -46.23 6.59
CA LEU A 973 -47.00 -45.58 6.36
C LEU A 973 -47.81 -45.36 7.66
N HIS A 974 -47.73 -46.27 8.64
CA HIS A 974 -48.37 -46.07 9.94
C HIS A 974 -47.73 -44.90 10.70
N LEU A 975 -46.40 -44.76 10.63
CA LEU A 975 -45.68 -43.64 11.24
C LEU A 975 -46.03 -42.31 10.54
N ILE A 976 -46.04 -42.28 9.20
CA ILE A 976 -46.44 -41.10 8.42
C ILE A 976 -47.88 -40.69 8.78
N ASN A 977 -48.82 -41.64 8.80
CA ASN A 977 -50.21 -41.37 9.19
C ASN A 977 -50.35 -40.93 10.65
N ALA A 978 -49.45 -41.33 11.55
CA ALA A 978 -49.41 -40.83 12.93
C ALA A 978 -48.80 -39.42 13.04
N LEU A 979 -47.82 -39.07 12.20
CA LEU A 979 -47.22 -37.74 12.11
C LEU A 979 -48.19 -36.72 11.52
N ALA A 980 -48.83 -37.05 10.40
CA ALA A 980 -49.77 -36.16 9.73
C ALA A 980 -51.02 -35.91 10.60
N ARG A 981 -51.51 -36.91 11.36
CA ARG A 981 -52.53 -36.71 12.41
C ARG A 981 -52.07 -35.86 13.61
N CYS A 982 -50.76 -35.63 13.78
CA CYS A 982 -50.24 -34.65 14.75
C CYS A 982 -50.14 -33.22 14.18
N ALA A 983 -50.34 -33.03 12.87
CA ALA A 983 -50.22 -31.73 12.20
C ALA A 983 -51.48 -30.86 12.34
N GLY A 984 -52.68 -31.46 12.40
CA GLY A 984 -53.92 -30.79 12.79
C GLY A 984 -55.14 -31.08 11.91
N GLU A 985 -54.95 -31.58 10.69
CA GLU A 985 -56.02 -31.83 9.71
C GLU A 985 -56.07 -33.31 9.28
N THR A 986 -57.18 -33.73 8.66
CA THR A 986 -57.35 -35.08 8.09
C THR A 986 -56.44 -35.25 6.86
N PRO A 987 -55.35 -36.03 6.93
CA PRO A 987 -54.31 -35.95 5.92
C PRO A 987 -54.61 -36.85 4.74
N THR A 988 -54.79 -36.26 3.56
CA THR A 988 -54.70 -36.97 2.28
C THR A 988 -53.23 -37.32 2.02
N VAL A 989 -52.87 -38.56 2.41
CA VAL A 989 -51.54 -39.13 2.19
C VAL A 989 -51.56 -39.92 0.89
N GLU A 990 -51.04 -39.33 -0.18
CA GLU A 990 -50.94 -39.96 -1.50
C GLU A 990 -49.60 -40.71 -1.60
N VAL A 991 -49.64 -41.97 -2.02
CA VAL A 991 -48.45 -42.85 -2.05
C VAL A 991 -48.14 -43.23 -3.49
N VAL A 992 -46.95 -42.87 -3.97
CA VAL A 992 -46.49 -43.13 -5.35
C VAL A 992 -45.28 -44.07 -5.31
N PRO A 993 -45.37 -45.29 -5.89
CA PRO A 993 -44.26 -46.24 -5.94
C PRO A 993 -43.28 -45.89 -7.08
N VAL A 994 -42.09 -45.43 -6.72
CA VAL A 994 -41.00 -45.10 -7.64
C VAL A 994 -40.13 -46.35 -7.84
N GLY A 995 -40.58 -47.23 -8.75
CA GLY A 995 -39.89 -48.48 -9.09
C GLY A 995 -40.40 -49.18 -10.37
N ALA A 996 -41.40 -48.61 -11.03
CA ALA A 996 -41.84 -48.94 -12.39
C ALA A 996 -41.43 -47.80 -13.34
N PRO A 997 -41.61 -47.92 -14.68
CA PRO A 997 -41.47 -46.79 -15.60
C PRO A 997 -42.62 -45.78 -15.38
N CYS A 998 -42.51 -44.99 -14.32
CA CYS A 998 -43.42 -43.90 -14.00
C CYS A 998 -43.07 -42.67 -14.85
N ASP A 999 -44.08 -42.05 -15.46
CA ASP A 999 -43.91 -40.84 -16.25
C ASP A 999 -43.42 -39.68 -15.35
N PRO A 1000 -42.25 -39.05 -15.64
CA PRO A 1000 -41.73 -37.96 -14.82
C PRO A 1000 -42.65 -36.74 -14.79
N GLU A 1001 -43.44 -36.48 -15.84
CA GLU A 1001 -44.39 -35.36 -15.85
C GLU A 1001 -45.57 -35.62 -14.91
N LEU A 1002 -46.02 -36.87 -14.78
CA LEU A 1002 -47.07 -37.25 -13.83
C LEU A 1002 -46.60 -37.07 -12.37
N VAL A 1003 -45.35 -37.43 -12.07
CA VAL A 1003 -44.75 -37.22 -10.74
C VAL A 1003 -44.56 -35.72 -10.45
N LEU A 1004 -44.15 -34.92 -11.44
CA LEU A 1004 -44.11 -33.45 -11.34
C LEU A 1004 -45.50 -32.85 -11.11
N MET A 1005 -46.52 -33.31 -11.83
CA MET A 1005 -47.89 -32.84 -11.70
C MET A 1005 -48.44 -33.12 -10.29
N GLN A 1006 -48.26 -34.33 -9.77
CA GLN A 1006 -48.69 -34.69 -8.41
C GLN A 1006 -47.90 -33.92 -7.33
N LEU A 1007 -46.60 -33.70 -7.52
CA LEU A 1007 -45.78 -32.92 -6.59
C LEU A 1007 -46.19 -31.43 -6.59
N ASN A 1008 -46.48 -30.85 -7.75
CA ASN A 1008 -47.00 -29.48 -7.86
C ASN A 1008 -48.40 -29.36 -7.24
N GLY A 1009 -49.29 -30.33 -7.47
CA GLY A 1009 -50.61 -30.39 -6.83
C GLY A 1009 -50.48 -30.44 -5.30
N ALA A 1010 -49.68 -31.37 -4.76
CA ALA A 1010 -49.45 -31.48 -3.33
C ALA A 1010 -48.86 -30.20 -2.70
N VAL A 1011 -47.98 -29.47 -3.41
CA VAL A 1011 -47.43 -28.18 -2.95
C VAL A 1011 -48.49 -27.06 -2.96
N LEU A 1012 -49.38 -27.02 -3.95
CA LEU A 1012 -50.46 -26.01 -4.05
C LEU A 1012 -51.62 -26.29 -3.08
N GLU A 1013 -51.91 -27.56 -2.80
CA GLU A 1013 -53.05 -28.02 -2.01
C GLU A 1013 -52.68 -28.43 -0.57
N GLY A 1014 -51.40 -28.42 -0.20
CA GLY A 1014 -50.90 -28.75 1.14
C GLY A 1014 -50.92 -30.26 1.51
N ARG A 1015 -50.96 -31.15 0.51
CA ARG A 1015 -51.10 -32.61 0.72
C ARG A 1015 -49.78 -33.29 1.07
N TRP A 1016 -49.86 -34.48 1.67
CA TRP A 1016 -48.70 -35.31 2.01
C TRP A 1016 -48.41 -36.33 0.91
N LEU A 1017 -47.40 -36.07 0.06
CA LEU A 1017 -46.95 -36.99 -0.97
C LEU A 1017 -45.84 -37.92 -0.46
N VAL A 1018 -45.98 -39.23 -0.64
CA VAL A 1018 -45.04 -40.27 -0.19
C VAL A 1018 -44.46 -41.00 -1.40
N LEU A 1019 -43.23 -40.68 -1.75
CA LEU A 1019 -42.46 -41.37 -2.79
C LEU A 1019 -41.81 -42.63 -2.20
N GLN A 1020 -42.29 -43.82 -2.55
CA GLN A 1020 -41.67 -45.09 -2.15
C GLN A 1020 -40.58 -45.47 -3.13
N LEU A 1021 -39.31 -45.33 -2.74
CA LEU A 1021 -38.16 -45.70 -3.57
C LEU A 1021 -37.82 -47.19 -3.41
N SER A 1022 -37.45 -47.85 -4.51
CA SER A 1022 -36.93 -49.23 -4.50
C SER A 1022 -35.56 -49.33 -3.80
N GLU A 1023 -35.13 -50.54 -3.41
CA GLU A 1023 -33.86 -50.77 -2.68
C GLU A 1023 -32.58 -50.30 -3.43
N ARG A 1024 -32.71 -50.02 -4.72
CA ARG A 1024 -31.75 -49.23 -5.50
C ARG A 1024 -32.55 -48.31 -6.41
N PRO A 1025 -32.60 -46.99 -6.17
CA PRO A 1025 -32.84 -46.08 -7.26
C PRO A 1025 -31.70 -46.27 -8.26
N ASP A 1026 -32.01 -46.55 -9.53
CA ASP A 1026 -31.03 -46.49 -10.58
C ASP A 1026 -30.38 -45.10 -10.62
N GLY A 1027 -29.17 -44.98 -11.18
CA GLY A 1027 -28.47 -43.69 -11.24
C GLY A 1027 -29.34 -42.59 -11.90
N GLU A 1028 -30.18 -43.00 -12.85
CA GLU A 1028 -31.18 -42.13 -13.47
C GLU A 1028 -32.35 -41.77 -12.55
N ALA A 1029 -32.87 -42.69 -11.74
CA ALA A 1029 -33.92 -42.38 -10.75
C ALA A 1029 -33.41 -41.43 -9.65
N ALA A 1030 -32.16 -41.60 -9.20
CA ALA A 1030 -31.50 -40.70 -8.27
C ALA A 1030 -31.24 -39.30 -8.87
N ALA A 1031 -30.80 -39.25 -10.14
CA ALA A 1031 -30.63 -37.99 -10.88
C ALA A 1031 -31.98 -37.28 -11.10
N ARG A 1032 -33.03 -38.00 -11.53
CA ARG A 1032 -34.39 -37.48 -11.69
C ARG A 1032 -34.94 -36.95 -10.37
N LEU A 1033 -34.80 -37.67 -9.25
CA LEU A 1033 -35.17 -37.15 -7.91
C LEU A 1033 -34.40 -35.86 -7.55
N THR A 1034 -33.13 -35.78 -7.93
CA THR A 1034 -32.31 -34.57 -7.71
C THR A 1034 -32.78 -33.39 -8.56
N GLN A 1035 -33.21 -33.63 -9.80
CA GLN A 1035 -33.87 -32.63 -10.65
C GLN A 1035 -35.23 -32.19 -10.08
N LEU A 1036 -36.11 -33.12 -9.69
CA LEU A 1036 -37.40 -32.81 -9.04
C LEU A 1036 -37.22 -31.91 -7.80
N LEU A 1037 -36.20 -32.18 -7.00
CA LEU A 1037 -35.85 -31.40 -5.80
C LEU A 1037 -35.06 -30.11 -6.08
N ALA A 1038 -34.53 -29.94 -7.28
CA ALA A 1038 -33.95 -28.68 -7.76
C ALA A 1038 -35.04 -27.74 -8.30
N CYS A 1039 -35.92 -28.25 -9.18
CA CYS A 1039 -37.02 -27.48 -9.78
C CYS A 1039 -37.96 -26.89 -8.72
N SER A 1040 -38.35 -27.69 -7.72
CA SER A 1040 -39.23 -27.26 -6.63
C SER A 1040 -38.64 -26.15 -5.73
N ARG A 1041 -37.32 -25.90 -5.78
CA ARG A 1041 -36.66 -24.80 -5.04
C ARG A 1041 -36.62 -23.48 -5.82
N GLY A 1042 -37.03 -23.46 -7.09
CA GLY A 1042 -37.19 -22.22 -7.86
C GLY A 1042 -38.40 -21.37 -7.42
N LEU A 1043 -39.38 -21.99 -6.74
CA LEU A 1043 -40.60 -21.34 -6.29
C LEU A 1043 -40.41 -20.80 -4.86
N GLY A 1044 -40.07 -19.52 -4.75
CA GLY A 1044 -40.01 -18.81 -3.47
C GLY A 1044 -41.40 -18.65 -2.81
N PRO A 1045 -41.46 -18.44 -1.49
CA PRO A 1045 -42.73 -18.33 -0.77
C PRO A 1045 -43.52 -17.09 -1.22
N VAL A 1046 -44.68 -17.31 -1.85
CA VAL A 1046 -45.68 -16.26 -2.12
C VAL A 1046 -46.24 -15.80 -0.77
N THR A 1047 -45.80 -14.64 -0.29
CA THR A 1047 -46.25 -14.06 0.98
C THR A 1047 -47.63 -13.40 0.82
N SER A 1048 -48.68 -14.21 0.88
CA SER A 1048 -50.10 -13.81 0.84
C SER A 1048 -50.55 -13.04 2.10
N ARG A 1049 -49.93 -11.88 2.37
CA ARG A 1049 -50.44 -10.89 3.33
C ARG A 1049 -51.52 -10.02 2.69
N GLY A 1050 -52.65 -10.64 2.39
CA GLY A 1050 -53.91 -9.99 2.01
C GLY A 1050 -55.06 -10.64 2.75
N LEU A 1051 -55.77 -9.89 3.58
CA LEU A 1051 -57.01 -10.34 4.21
C LEU A 1051 -58.16 -10.16 3.21
N GLY A 1052 -58.69 -11.27 2.70
CA GLY A 1052 -59.86 -11.27 1.81
C GLY A 1052 -60.21 -12.67 1.32
N HIS A 1053 -61.51 -12.99 1.25
CA HIS A 1053 -61.97 -14.21 0.61
C HIS A 1053 -61.83 -14.08 -0.92
N VAL A 1054 -61.10 -15.00 -1.54
CA VAL A 1054 -61.04 -15.14 -3.01
C VAL A 1054 -61.94 -16.29 -3.41
N THR A 1055 -63.08 -15.98 -4.04
CA THR A 1055 -63.95 -16.97 -4.68
C THR A 1055 -63.37 -17.40 -6.03
N SER A 1056 -63.25 -18.70 -6.26
CA SER A 1056 -62.78 -19.24 -7.53
C SER A 1056 -63.88 -19.27 -8.59
N ARG A 1057 -63.56 -18.82 -9.82
CA ARG A 1057 -64.34 -19.05 -11.05
C ARG A 1057 -63.51 -18.67 -12.27
N GLY A 1058 -63.45 -19.54 -13.28
CA GLY A 1058 -62.77 -19.27 -14.55
C GLY A 1058 -62.11 -20.50 -15.17
N LEU A 1059 -62.88 -21.33 -15.86
CA LEU A 1059 -62.37 -22.35 -16.79
C LEU A 1059 -62.56 -21.84 -18.23
N GLY A 1060 -61.51 -21.90 -19.05
CA GLY A 1060 -61.58 -21.57 -20.47
C GLY A 1060 -60.19 -21.59 -21.13
N PRO A 1061 -60.00 -22.27 -22.27
CA PRO A 1061 -58.73 -22.29 -22.98
C PRO A 1061 -58.57 -21.04 -23.87
N VAL A 1062 -57.36 -20.49 -23.93
CA VAL A 1062 -56.99 -19.48 -24.94
C VAL A 1062 -55.70 -19.92 -25.63
N THR A 1063 -55.82 -20.33 -26.89
CA THR A 1063 -54.69 -20.50 -27.80
C THR A 1063 -54.47 -19.23 -28.60
N SER A 1064 -53.23 -18.75 -28.67
CA SER A 1064 -52.82 -17.66 -29.55
C SER A 1064 -51.55 -18.04 -30.31
N ARG A 1065 -51.73 -18.42 -31.59
CA ARG A 1065 -50.60 -18.57 -32.53
C ARG A 1065 -50.16 -17.18 -33.00
N GLY A 1066 -48.85 -16.93 -33.02
CA GLY A 1066 -48.23 -15.81 -33.72
C GLY A 1066 -47.00 -16.31 -34.47
N LEU A 1067 -46.88 -15.96 -35.75
CA LEU A 1067 -45.73 -16.31 -36.60
C LEU A 1067 -45.01 -15.03 -37.03
N GLY A 1068 -43.70 -14.98 -36.83
CA GLY A 1068 -42.85 -13.89 -37.33
C GLY A 1068 -41.53 -13.75 -36.56
N HIS A 1069 -40.41 -13.80 -37.29
CA HIS A 1069 -39.10 -13.44 -36.76
C HIS A 1069 -38.76 -11.98 -37.09
N VAL A 1070 -38.31 -11.21 -36.09
CA VAL A 1070 -37.42 -10.06 -36.30
C VAL A 1070 -36.32 -10.12 -35.24
N THR A 1071 -35.06 -10.04 -35.66
CA THR A 1071 -33.91 -9.94 -34.75
C THR A 1071 -33.44 -8.49 -34.65
N SER A 1072 -33.08 -8.05 -33.44
CA SER A 1072 -32.38 -6.79 -33.22
C SER A 1072 -31.20 -7.00 -32.26
N ARG A 1073 -29.98 -7.06 -32.82
CA ARG A 1073 -28.74 -7.08 -32.04
C ARG A 1073 -28.57 -5.75 -31.29
N GLY A 1074 -28.26 -5.79 -30.00
CA GLY A 1074 -27.88 -4.63 -29.21
C GLY A 1074 -26.78 -4.99 -28.21
N LEU A 1075 -25.56 -4.50 -28.45
CA LEU A 1075 -24.41 -4.68 -27.55
C LEU A 1075 -24.27 -3.46 -26.65
N GLY A 1076 -24.37 -3.64 -25.34
CA GLY A 1076 -24.11 -2.58 -24.36
C GLY A 1076 -24.40 -3.00 -22.92
N PRO A 1077 -23.62 -2.53 -21.93
CA PRO A 1077 -23.87 -2.84 -20.52
C PRO A 1077 -24.98 -1.95 -19.95
N VAL A 1078 -26.01 -2.55 -19.34
CA VAL A 1078 -27.04 -1.80 -18.59
C VAL A 1078 -26.46 -1.35 -17.24
N THR A 1079 -25.92 -0.14 -17.20
CA THR A 1079 -25.32 0.46 -16.00
C THR A 1079 -26.36 1.01 -15.02
N SER A 1080 -26.86 0.15 -14.12
CA SER A 1080 -27.73 0.57 -13.01
C SER A 1080 -26.96 1.33 -11.91
N ARG A 1081 -26.55 2.58 -12.20
CA ARG A 1081 -26.05 3.53 -11.19
C ARG A 1081 -26.94 4.77 -11.13
N GLY A 1082 -27.70 4.90 -10.04
CA GLY A 1082 -28.44 6.10 -9.68
C GLY A 1082 -28.43 6.29 -8.16
N LEU A 1083 -27.79 7.37 -7.70
CA LEU A 1083 -27.87 7.88 -6.33
C LEU A 1083 -28.13 9.39 -6.41
N GLY A 1084 -29.39 9.78 -6.27
CA GLY A 1084 -29.85 11.17 -6.38
C GLY A 1084 -31.37 11.26 -6.23
N PRO A 1085 -31.92 12.40 -5.79
CA PRO A 1085 -33.35 12.54 -5.49
C PRO A 1085 -34.20 12.73 -6.76
N VAL A 1086 -35.43 12.21 -6.73
CA VAL A 1086 -36.43 12.43 -7.79
C VAL A 1086 -37.47 13.46 -7.34
N THR A 1087 -37.41 14.65 -7.92
CA THR A 1087 -38.46 15.68 -7.93
C THR A 1087 -38.44 16.33 -9.34
N SER A 1088 -39.52 16.77 -9.99
CA SER A 1088 -40.98 16.73 -9.75
C SER A 1088 -41.66 16.57 -11.15
N ARG A 1089 -42.94 16.77 -11.49
CA ARG A 1089 -44.18 17.44 -11.00
C ARG A 1089 -45.37 16.74 -11.73
N GLY A 1090 -46.65 16.90 -11.40
CA GLY A 1090 -47.31 17.61 -10.29
C GLY A 1090 -48.50 18.46 -10.77
N LEU A 1091 -49.70 18.24 -10.21
CA LEU A 1091 -50.87 19.14 -10.24
C LEU A 1091 -51.72 18.87 -8.98
N GLY A 1092 -52.15 19.93 -8.27
CA GLY A 1092 -52.92 19.85 -7.02
C GLY A 1092 -52.15 20.33 -5.78
N PRO A 1093 -52.73 21.17 -4.89
CA PRO A 1093 -51.97 21.92 -3.89
C PRO A 1093 -51.83 21.21 -2.52
N VAL A 1094 -50.80 21.63 -1.78
CA VAL A 1094 -50.65 21.37 -0.33
C VAL A 1094 -51.01 22.64 0.44
N THR A 1095 -51.80 22.51 1.50
CA THR A 1095 -51.98 23.55 2.53
C THR A 1095 -51.75 22.97 3.91
N SER A 1096 -50.86 23.57 4.69
CA SER A 1096 -50.57 23.18 6.06
C SER A 1096 -51.41 23.96 7.08
N ARG A 1097 -51.96 23.25 8.07
CA ARG A 1097 -52.43 23.78 9.36
C ARG A 1097 -52.08 22.76 10.45
N GLY A 1098 -51.94 23.23 11.69
CA GLY A 1098 -51.65 22.39 12.85
C GLY A 1098 -52.41 22.86 14.09
N LEU A 1099 -51.94 22.41 15.26
CA LEU A 1099 -52.51 22.57 16.61
C LEU A 1099 -53.71 21.65 16.93
N GLY A 1100 -53.64 21.03 18.12
CA GLY A 1100 -54.62 20.08 18.68
C GLY A 1100 -53.94 19.07 19.61
N HIS A 1101 -54.34 19.02 20.89
CA HIS A 1101 -53.70 18.24 21.96
C HIS A 1101 -54.77 17.91 23.03
N VAL A 1102 -54.67 16.77 23.74
CA VAL A 1102 -55.40 16.44 25.01
C VAL A 1102 -56.94 16.26 24.83
N THR A 1103 -57.69 15.32 25.44
CA THR A 1103 -57.50 14.02 26.16
C THR A 1103 -58.69 13.11 25.73
N SER A 1104 -59.10 11.97 26.31
CA SER A 1104 -58.89 11.19 27.56
C SER A 1104 -59.00 9.68 27.25
N SER A 1105 -58.93 8.72 28.19
CA SER A 1105 -58.81 8.72 29.66
C SER A 1105 -57.76 7.72 30.13
#